data_AF-A0A7H8QQC8-F1
#
_entry.id   AF-A0A7H8QQC8-F1
#
_cell.length_a   1.000
_cell.length_b   1.000
_cell.length_c   1.000
_cell.angle_alpha   90.00
_cell.angle_beta   90.00
_cell.angle_gamma   90.00
#
_symmetry.space_group_name_H-M   'P 1'
#
loop_
_entity.id
_entity.type
_entity.pdbx_description
1 polymer ?
#
loop_
_entity_poly.entity_id
_entity_poly.type
_entity_poly.pdbx_seq_one_letter_code
_entity_poly.pdbx_strand_id
1 'polypeptide(L)'
;MSTIDIVVNPRGKPIRRLPKELTVSTTSPTSDIYNTIAQKSGYSVHRLRITKGGDGSPLSNGSETVQETGLKAQSVVYVKDLGPQLGWRFVYIIEYLGPLAIPPLFLYLLRPYLYFNFEQLAEPSQLQVLVCALLVIHFLKREFETIFIHRFSLATMPARNIFKNCGHYWALAGVNIAYWVFRPDSPTATDALNPVLYNVGLALFVFGELANLNAHVILRNLRRPGTTERGIPRGFGFGLVTCPNYMFEIIAWIGIYLLTGLSWSVFLFIVVGTLQMWAWAKKKERRYRQEFGDKYKRKRFAVLPPLLISRSCRLYLFYDPHSAMHYALPPRKSSTAPPFPPRSSLSSFQRRRQLKTVGIVLFVIFSGLFLLSRYSHTPTSGVIRAAIPAGTPAIVLVTLFDSEVLSQNYAQNIKNNREDYASRHGYATFFANASDYVYTLTEGQPRNWVSVPAVRHAMSEYPHSTYFFFLSAHALIMEPRLSLMSHVLNPAQLQTLMIKDQSIVPPDSVIKTFSHTTAKDVDLVITQDAEDLVPDSYIIKQGQFARFFLDMWYDPLYRKYNFARAEKHALDHIVQWHATVLAKLALIPQRTINSYSKDSPDAAYDGNYHEGDFIIHFNGCDALGRSCEEEMRPYYSMWQRNSAN
;
A
#
# COMPACT_ATOMS: atom_id res chain seq x y z
N MET A 1 -39.63 32.22 -45.28
CA MET A 1 -39.52 31.51 -43.99
C MET A 1 -40.74 31.89 -43.17
N SER A 2 -41.55 30.93 -42.71
CA SER A 2 -42.70 31.25 -41.85
C SER A 2 -42.22 31.52 -40.43
N THR A 3 -42.61 32.67 -39.89
CA THR A 3 -42.38 33.05 -38.48
C THR A 3 -43.68 32.93 -37.70
N ILE A 4 -43.58 32.58 -36.44
CA ILE A 4 -44.71 32.56 -35.51
C ILE A 4 -44.38 33.39 -34.27
N ASP A 5 -45.37 34.10 -33.75
CA ASP A 5 -45.28 34.79 -32.47
C ASP A 5 -45.80 33.88 -31.36
N ILE A 6 -45.00 33.70 -30.31
CA ILE A 6 -45.35 32.91 -29.14
C ILE A 6 -45.39 33.81 -27.89
N VAL A 7 -46.33 33.51 -27.00
CA VAL A 7 -46.53 34.25 -25.75
C VAL A 7 -45.65 33.63 -24.66
N VAL A 8 -44.88 34.45 -23.96
CA VAL A 8 -43.88 34.01 -22.97
C VAL A 8 -44.32 34.46 -21.57
N ASN A 9 -44.66 33.50 -20.73
CA ASN A 9 -45.11 33.75 -19.36
C ASN A 9 -44.12 33.21 -18.32
N PRO A 10 -43.86 33.94 -17.22
CA PRO A 10 -43.04 33.40 -16.13
C PRO A 10 -43.79 32.29 -15.38
N ARG A 11 -43.06 31.31 -14.85
CA ARG A 11 -43.59 30.26 -13.97
C ARG A 11 -42.76 30.13 -12.71
N GLY A 12 -43.35 30.49 -11.57
CA GLY A 12 -42.67 30.52 -10.27
C GLY A 12 -42.13 31.90 -9.95
N LYS A 13 -40.86 31.99 -9.51
CA LYS A 13 -40.23 33.27 -9.16
C LYS A 13 -40.18 34.21 -10.39
N PRO A 14 -40.45 35.51 -10.23
CA PRO A 14 -40.38 36.47 -11.33
C PRO A 14 -39.00 36.49 -11.97
N ILE A 15 -38.94 36.46 -13.31
CA ILE A 15 -37.71 36.61 -14.08
C ILE A 15 -37.62 38.05 -14.55
N ARG A 16 -36.57 38.76 -14.13
CA ARG A 16 -36.35 40.16 -14.51
C ARG A 16 -36.15 40.27 -16.02
N ARG A 17 -36.80 41.23 -16.68
CA ARG A 17 -36.70 41.49 -18.13
C ARG A 17 -37.11 40.29 -19.03
N LEU A 18 -38.01 39.43 -18.57
CA LEU A 18 -38.57 38.39 -19.44
C LEU A 18 -39.42 39.04 -20.54
N PRO A 19 -39.18 38.74 -21.84
CA PRO A 19 -40.02 39.25 -22.91
C PRO A 19 -41.45 38.69 -22.78
N LYS A 20 -42.48 39.47 -23.10
CA LYS A 20 -43.88 39.01 -23.10
C LYS A 20 -44.23 38.19 -24.34
N GLU A 21 -43.59 38.50 -25.47
CA GLU A 21 -43.77 37.84 -26.75
C GLU A 21 -42.42 37.60 -27.44
N LEU A 22 -42.36 36.55 -28.26
CA LEU A 22 -41.17 36.17 -29.00
C LEU A 22 -41.54 35.71 -30.42
N THR A 23 -40.99 36.37 -31.43
CA THR A 23 -41.07 35.95 -32.83
C THR A 23 -39.99 34.91 -33.12
N VAL A 24 -40.38 33.74 -33.61
CA VAL A 24 -39.46 32.62 -33.89
C VAL A 24 -39.73 32.05 -35.28
N SER A 25 -38.67 31.68 -35.99
CA SER A 25 -38.79 30.94 -37.26
C SER A 25 -39.22 29.50 -37.00
N THR A 26 -40.18 28.99 -37.78
CA THR A 26 -40.68 27.61 -37.66
C THR A 26 -39.60 26.56 -37.98
N THR A 27 -38.65 26.92 -38.84
CA THR A 27 -37.52 26.06 -39.26
C THR A 27 -36.30 26.18 -38.35
N SER A 28 -36.25 27.15 -37.44
CA SER A 28 -35.16 27.29 -36.48
C SER A 28 -35.18 26.18 -35.43
N PRO A 29 -34.01 25.79 -34.90
CA PRO A 29 -33.93 24.87 -33.78
C PRO A 29 -34.47 25.51 -32.50
N THR A 30 -35.06 24.70 -31.61
CA THR A 30 -35.58 25.15 -30.31
C THR A 30 -34.51 25.79 -29.42
N SER A 31 -33.22 25.50 -29.64
CA SER A 31 -32.12 26.21 -28.99
C SER A 31 -32.15 27.72 -29.18
N ASP A 32 -32.68 28.21 -30.31
CA ASP A 32 -32.77 29.64 -30.61
C ASP A 32 -33.76 30.35 -29.68
N ILE A 33 -34.84 29.68 -29.29
CA ILE A 33 -35.80 30.17 -28.29
C ILE A 33 -35.09 30.36 -26.95
N TYR A 34 -34.31 29.35 -26.54
CA TYR A 34 -33.54 29.40 -25.30
C TYR A 34 -32.50 30.53 -25.33
N ASN A 35 -31.74 30.66 -26.42
CA ASN A 35 -30.70 31.68 -26.57
C ASN A 35 -31.31 33.09 -26.56
N THR A 36 -32.43 33.30 -27.26
CA THR A 36 -33.07 34.62 -27.35
C THR A 36 -33.68 35.04 -26.01
N ILE A 37 -34.35 34.12 -25.31
CA ILE A 37 -34.88 34.41 -23.96
C ILE A 37 -33.74 34.67 -22.97
N ALA A 38 -32.66 33.89 -23.03
CA ALA A 38 -31.47 34.11 -22.22
C ALA A 38 -30.85 35.50 -22.44
N GLN A 39 -30.66 35.89 -23.71
CA GLN A 39 -30.11 37.19 -24.08
C GLN A 39 -30.98 38.35 -23.59
N LYS A 40 -32.32 38.27 -23.79
CA LYS A 40 -33.25 39.35 -23.38
C LYS A 40 -33.41 39.45 -21.86
N SER A 41 -33.47 38.32 -21.16
CA SER A 41 -33.66 38.29 -19.70
C SER A 41 -32.36 38.49 -18.91
N GLY A 42 -31.20 38.26 -19.52
CA GLY A 42 -29.89 38.29 -18.83
C GLY A 42 -29.59 37.03 -18.02
N TYR A 43 -30.38 35.96 -18.17
CA TYR A 43 -30.17 34.69 -17.49
C TYR A 43 -29.41 33.72 -18.40
N SER A 44 -28.59 32.85 -17.82
CA SER A 44 -27.96 31.75 -18.58
C SER A 44 -29.00 30.76 -19.10
N VAL A 45 -28.82 30.30 -20.34
CA VAL A 45 -29.64 29.26 -20.98
C VAL A 45 -29.80 28.02 -20.08
N HIS A 46 -28.77 27.64 -19.33
CA HIS A 46 -28.80 26.46 -18.45
C HIS A 46 -29.70 26.63 -17.22
N ARG A 47 -30.02 27.86 -16.83
CA ARG A 47 -30.93 28.15 -15.71
C ARG A 47 -32.39 28.12 -16.11
N LEU A 48 -32.69 28.20 -17.41
CA LEU A 48 -34.05 28.32 -17.90
C LEU A 48 -34.63 26.95 -18.19
N ARG A 49 -35.87 26.73 -17.76
CA ARG A 49 -36.71 25.60 -18.20
C ARG A 49 -37.94 26.15 -18.88
N ILE A 50 -38.14 25.76 -20.14
CA ILE A 50 -39.29 26.15 -20.94
C ILE A 50 -40.27 24.98 -21.01
N THR A 51 -41.55 25.21 -20.69
CA THR A 51 -42.63 24.22 -20.81
C THR A 51 -43.73 24.75 -21.69
N LYS A 52 -44.28 23.91 -22.57
CA LYS A 52 -45.43 24.25 -23.40
C LYS A 52 -46.67 24.46 -22.53
N GLY A 53 -47.46 25.48 -22.84
CA GLY A 53 -48.67 25.80 -22.09
C GLY A 53 -49.82 24.83 -22.35
N GLY A 54 -49.91 24.28 -23.56
CA GLY A 54 -51.01 23.38 -23.96
C GLY A 54 -50.96 22.01 -23.28
N ASP A 55 -49.80 21.34 -23.29
CA ASP A 55 -49.64 19.97 -22.75
C ASP A 55 -48.77 19.90 -21.49
N GLY A 56 -48.22 21.03 -21.04
CA GLY A 56 -47.31 21.08 -19.89
C GLY A 56 -45.95 20.41 -20.10
N SER A 57 -45.67 19.89 -21.30
CA SER A 57 -44.46 19.13 -21.58
C SER A 57 -43.24 20.06 -21.75
N PRO A 58 -42.04 19.61 -21.37
CA PRO A 58 -40.82 20.41 -21.48
C PRO A 58 -40.37 20.57 -22.93
N LEU A 59 -39.99 21.78 -23.32
CA LEU A 59 -39.33 22.04 -24.60
C LEU A 59 -37.86 21.64 -24.51
N SER A 60 -37.38 20.81 -25.43
CA SER A 60 -35.98 20.40 -25.46
C SER A 60 -35.08 21.57 -25.92
N ASN A 61 -33.95 21.80 -25.24
CA ASN A 61 -32.92 22.71 -25.75
C ASN A 61 -31.99 21.91 -26.67
N GLY A 62 -32.34 21.83 -27.96
CA GLY A 62 -31.66 20.98 -28.92
C GLY A 62 -31.91 21.39 -30.36
N SER A 63 -31.60 20.48 -31.29
CA SER A 63 -31.71 20.69 -32.73
C SER A 63 -33.09 20.38 -33.32
N GLU A 64 -34.10 20.13 -32.47
CA GLU A 64 -35.47 19.90 -32.90
C GLU A 64 -36.05 21.22 -33.42
N THR A 65 -36.77 21.20 -34.55
CA THR A 65 -37.31 22.44 -35.12
C THR A 65 -38.55 22.89 -34.35
N VAL A 66 -38.82 24.19 -34.35
CA VAL A 66 -40.03 24.73 -33.67
C VAL A 66 -41.31 24.08 -34.22
N GLN A 67 -41.36 23.78 -35.52
CA GLN A 67 -42.47 23.08 -36.15
C GLN A 67 -42.69 21.66 -35.60
N GLU A 68 -41.62 20.89 -35.35
CA GLU A 68 -41.69 19.52 -34.79
C GLU A 68 -42.26 19.50 -33.37
N THR A 69 -42.10 20.59 -32.61
CA THR A 69 -42.57 20.66 -31.21
C THR A 69 -44.07 20.82 -31.04
N GLY A 70 -44.79 21.16 -32.13
CA GLY A 70 -46.22 21.45 -32.14
C GLY A 70 -46.60 22.86 -31.69
N LEU A 71 -45.62 23.78 -31.57
CA LEU A 71 -45.88 25.20 -31.29
C LEU A 71 -46.52 25.88 -32.51
N LYS A 72 -47.62 26.58 -32.29
CA LYS A 72 -48.35 27.40 -33.28
C LYS A 72 -48.30 28.88 -32.91
N ALA A 73 -48.72 29.76 -33.82
CA ALA A 73 -48.92 31.17 -33.48
C ALA A 73 -49.81 31.33 -32.24
N GLN A 74 -49.47 32.26 -31.36
CA GLN A 74 -50.11 32.52 -30.06
C GLN A 74 -50.00 31.37 -29.03
N SER A 75 -49.13 30.38 -29.27
CA SER A 75 -48.85 29.36 -28.25
C SER A 75 -48.20 29.97 -27.03
N VAL A 76 -48.69 29.61 -25.85
CA VAL A 76 -48.10 30.04 -24.57
C VAL A 76 -46.95 29.11 -24.20
N VAL A 77 -45.81 29.69 -23.86
CA VAL A 77 -44.66 29.00 -23.24
C VAL A 77 -44.39 29.56 -21.86
N TYR A 78 -44.18 28.68 -20.90
CA TYR A 78 -43.86 29.02 -19.53
C TYR A 78 -42.36 28.90 -19.27
N VAL A 79 -41.75 29.97 -18.77
CA VAL A 79 -40.31 30.02 -18.46
C VAL A 79 -40.10 30.03 -16.95
N LYS A 80 -39.35 29.04 -16.45
CA LYS A 80 -39.00 28.90 -15.04
C LYS A 80 -37.49 29.01 -14.84
N ASP A 81 -37.05 29.85 -13.89
CA ASP A 81 -35.68 29.84 -13.40
C ASP A 81 -35.47 28.66 -12.42
N LEU A 82 -34.46 27.84 -12.72
CA LEU A 82 -34.07 26.66 -11.94
C LEU A 82 -33.12 27.01 -10.77
N GLY A 83 -32.66 28.27 -10.67
CA GLY A 83 -31.63 28.66 -9.72
C GLY A 83 -30.20 28.44 -10.28
N PRO A 84 -29.15 28.79 -9.53
CA PRO A 84 -27.76 28.56 -9.92
C PRO A 84 -27.50 27.11 -10.34
N GLN A 85 -26.77 26.93 -11.44
CA GLN A 85 -26.48 25.63 -12.05
C GLN A 85 -24.97 25.43 -12.16
N LEU A 86 -24.51 24.21 -11.91
CA LEU A 86 -23.11 23.79 -12.06
C LEU A 86 -23.01 22.72 -13.16
N GLY A 87 -21.94 22.76 -13.94
CA GLY A 87 -21.68 21.75 -14.97
C GLY A 87 -21.41 20.37 -14.37
N TRP A 88 -21.96 19.31 -14.94
CA TRP A 88 -21.80 17.94 -14.40
C TRP A 88 -20.35 17.51 -14.22
N ARG A 89 -19.48 17.88 -15.16
CA ARG A 89 -18.05 17.59 -15.08
C ARG A 89 -17.41 18.22 -13.84
N PHE A 90 -17.74 19.48 -13.55
CA PHE A 90 -17.25 20.16 -12.35
C PHE A 90 -17.78 19.50 -11.08
N VAL A 91 -19.06 19.13 -11.06
CA VAL A 91 -19.68 18.42 -9.92
C VAL A 91 -18.95 17.12 -9.62
N TYR A 92 -18.66 16.30 -10.63
CA TYR A 92 -17.95 15.03 -10.43
C TYR A 92 -16.51 15.21 -9.95
N ILE A 93 -15.80 16.24 -10.42
CA ILE A 93 -14.45 16.56 -9.93
C ILE A 93 -14.50 16.89 -8.43
N ILE A 94 -15.42 17.77 -8.01
CA ILE A 94 -15.51 18.10 -6.57
C ILE A 94 -16.00 16.90 -5.75
N GLU A 95 -16.90 16.08 -6.28
CA GLU A 95 -17.40 14.86 -5.66
C GLU A 95 -16.28 13.86 -5.36
N TYR A 96 -15.33 13.68 -6.28
CA TYR A 96 -14.22 12.72 -6.16
C TYR A 96 -12.96 13.29 -5.51
N LEU A 97 -12.78 14.61 -5.48
CA LEU A 97 -11.64 15.27 -4.85
C LEU A 97 -11.48 14.94 -3.36
N GLY A 98 -12.57 14.87 -2.61
CA GLY A 98 -12.55 14.53 -1.18
C GLY A 98 -11.97 13.16 -0.91
N PRO A 99 -12.59 12.07 -1.37
CA PRO A 99 -12.07 10.73 -1.15
C PRO A 99 -10.75 10.45 -1.87
N LEU A 100 -10.32 11.31 -2.81
CA LEU A 100 -8.96 11.31 -3.35
C LEU A 100 -7.93 11.88 -2.35
N ALA A 101 -8.24 13.01 -1.70
CA ALA A 101 -7.29 13.73 -0.85
C ALA A 101 -7.32 13.30 0.63
N ILE A 102 -8.48 12.91 1.15
CA ILE A 102 -8.66 12.57 2.57
C ILE A 102 -7.80 11.37 3.01
N PRO A 103 -7.73 10.25 2.25
CA PRO A 103 -6.92 9.10 2.65
C PRO A 103 -5.44 9.42 2.94
N PRO A 104 -4.66 10.07 2.04
CA PRO A 104 -3.27 10.42 2.35
C PRO A 104 -3.15 11.48 3.45
N LEU A 105 -4.11 12.42 3.56
CA LEU A 105 -4.13 13.38 4.65
C LEU A 105 -4.27 12.67 6.02
N PHE A 106 -5.16 11.70 6.13
CA PHE A 106 -5.39 10.94 7.36
C PHE A 106 -4.22 10.00 7.68
N LEU A 107 -3.63 9.37 6.65
CA LEU A 107 -2.53 8.44 6.85
C LEU A 107 -1.25 9.13 7.31
N TYR A 108 -0.97 10.36 6.84
CA TYR A 108 0.29 11.06 7.11
C TYR A 108 0.11 12.34 7.94
N LEU A 109 -0.52 13.38 7.36
CA LEU A 109 -0.51 14.73 7.94
C LEU A 109 -1.36 14.86 9.21
N LEU A 110 -2.54 14.26 9.21
CA LEU A 110 -3.53 14.38 10.27
C LEU A 110 -3.44 13.23 11.29
N ARG A 111 -2.59 12.23 11.05
CA ARG A 111 -2.47 11.02 11.88
C ARG A 111 -2.24 11.35 13.37
N PRO A 112 -1.34 12.29 13.76
CA PRO A 112 -1.12 12.61 15.17
C PRO A 112 -2.33 13.28 15.85
N TYR A 113 -3.10 14.07 15.09
CA TYR A 113 -4.25 14.80 15.62
C TYR A 113 -5.51 13.94 15.68
N LEU A 114 -5.66 12.98 14.77
CA LEU A 114 -6.83 12.10 14.70
C LEU A 114 -6.76 10.95 15.71
N TYR A 115 -5.55 10.47 16.00
CA TYR A 115 -5.30 9.31 16.87
C TYR A 115 -4.52 9.71 18.13
N PHE A 116 -4.74 10.94 18.62
CA PHE A 116 -4.05 11.52 19.78
C PHE A 116 -4.16 10.70 21.06
N ASN A 117 -5.15 9.81 21.15
CA ASN A 117 -5.44 8.95 22.29
C ASN A 117 -4.66 7.62 22.28
N PHE A 118 -3.77 7.41 21.31
CA PHE A 118 -2.87 6.25 21.27
C PHE A 118 -1.52 6.62 21.88
N GLU A 119 -1.04 5.83 22.84
CA GLU A 119 0.23 6.07 23.56
C GLU A 119 1.45 6.02 22.62
N GLN A 120 1.42 5.16 21.60
CA GLN A 120 2.44 5.08 20.58
C GLN A 120 1.82 5.03 19.19
N LEU A 121 2.12 6.04 18.37
CA LEU A 121 1.71 6.11 16.97
C LEU A 121 2.74 5.40 16.09
N ALA A 122 2.54 4.11 15.86
CA ALA A 122 3.35 3.36 14.92
C ALA A 122 3.22 3.95 13.50
N GLU A 123 4.33 3.88 12.77
CA GLU A 123 4.37 4.21 11.34
C GLU A 123 3.33 3.38 10.56
N PRO A 124 2.71 3.93 9.50
CA PRO A 124 1.76 3.20 8.68
C PRO A 124 2.31 1.86 8.19
N SER A 125 1.55 0.77 8.39
CA SER A 125 1.93 -0.55 7.87
C SER A 125 1.99 -0.54 6.34
N GLN A 126 2.74 -1.47 5.74
CA GLN A 126 2.81 -1.60 4.28
C GLN A 126 1.42 -1.82 3.65
N LEU A 127 0.53 -2.54 4.35
CA LEU A 127 -0.83 -2.78 3.90
C LEU A 127 -1.69 -1.51 3.97
N GLN A 128 -1.55 -0.68 5.00
CA GLN A 128 -2.22 0.62 5.08
C GLN A 128 -1.77 1.55 3.95
N VAL A 129 -0.46 1.59 3.67
CA VAL A 129 0.09 2.36 2.55
C VAL A 129 -0.44 1.85 1.22
N LEU A 130 -0.48 0.53 1.01
CA LEU A 130 -1.04 -0.07 -0.19
C LEU A 130 -2.52 0.29 -0.36
N VAL A 131 -3.34 0.09 0.67
CA VAL A 131 -4.78 0.42 0.60
C VAL A 131 -4.98 1.91 0.30
N CYS A 132 -4.21 2.79 0.93
CA CYS A 132 -4.24 4.22 0.62
C CYS A 132 -3.91 4.48 -0.86
N ALA A 133 -2.87 3.85 -1.39
CA ALA A 133 -2.51 3.97 -2.79
C ALA A 133 -3.62 3.47 -3.73
N LEU A 134 -4.27 2.33 -3.41
CA LEU A 134 -5.37 1.80 -4.21
C LEU A 134 -6.60 2.73 -4.18
N LEU A 135 -6.96 3.30 -3.04
CA LEU A 135 -8.02 4.31 -2.93
C LEU A 135 -7.70 5.54 -3.79
N VAL A 136 -6.47 6.04 -3.72
CA VAL A 136 -6.00 7.17 -4.54
C VAL A 136 -6.07 6.81 -6.02
N ILE A 137 -5.58 5.63 -6.44
CA ILE A 137 -5.63 5.16 -7.83
C ILE A 137 -7.07 5.07 -8.33
N HIS A 138 -7.98 4.53 -7.52
CA HIS A 138 -9.40 4.46 -7.83
C HIS A 138 -9.95 5.85 -8.15
N PHE A 139 -9.82 6.80 -7.23
CA PHE A 139 -10.39 8.14 -7.42
C PHE A 139 -9.64 8.96 -8.48
N LEU A 140 -8.34 8.81 -8.65
CA LEU A 140 -7.58 9.40 -9.76
C LEU A 140 -8.09 8.91 -11.12
N LYS A 141 -8.35 7.60 -11.25
CA LYS A 141 -8.98 7.05 -12.45
C LYS A 141 -10.39 7.65 -12.63
N ARG A 142 -11.20 7.79 -11.58
CA ARG A 142 -12.53 8.43 -11.67
C ARG A 142 -12.46 9.88 -12.16
N GLU A 143 -11.46 10.64 -11.70
CA GLU A 143 -11.18 11.99 -12.20
C GLU A 143 -10.78 11.98 -13.67
N PHE A 144 -9.84 11.10 -14.05
CA PHE A 144 -9.42 10.92 -15.43
C PHE A 144 -10.60 10.55 -16.35
N GLU A 145 -11.44 9.61 -15.93
CA GLU A 145 -12.63 9.22 -16.68
C GLU A 145 -13.61 10.39 -16.84
N THR A 146 -13.83 11.17 -15.79
CA THR A 146 -14.70 12.36 -15.79
C THR A 146 -14.20 13.41 -16.78
N ILE A 147 -12.88 13.59 -16.86
CA ILE A 147 -12.22 14.60 -17.69
C ILE A 147 -12.12 14.16 -19.16
N PHE A 148 -11.82 12.89 -19.43
CA PHE A 148 -11.44 12.45 -20.78
C PHE A 148 -12.41 11.45 -21.43
N ILE A 149 -13.14 10.68 -20.63
CA ILE A 149 -13.95 9.55 -21.11
C ILE A 149 -15.44 9.90 -21.10
N HIS A 150 -15.97 10.40 -19.99
CA HIS A 150 -17.41 10.58 -19.80
C HIS A 150 -18.00 11.61 -20.76
N ARG A 151 -19.22 11.32 -21.23
CA ARG A 151 -20.06 12.26 -21.98
C ARG A 151 -21.38 12.40 -21.24
N PHE A 152 -21.64 13.57 -20.67
CA PHE A 152 -22.85 13.83 -19.88
C PHE A 152 -24.06 14.08 -20.78
N SER A 153 -25.24 13.58 -20.38
CA SER A 153 -26.48 13.78 -21.15
C SER A 153 -27.21 15.06 -20.80
N LEU A 154 -26.92 15.62 -19.63
CA LEU A 154 -27.37 16.94 -19.20
C LEU A 154 -26.12 17.81 -19.07
N ALA A 155 -26.25 19.10 -19.38
CA ALA A 155 -25.15 20.04 -19.25
C ALA A 155 -24.87 20.36 -17.77
N THR A 156 -25.92 20.52 -16.96
CA THR A 156 -25.81 21.05 -15.61
C THR A 156 -26.71 20.36 -14.57
N MET A 157 -26.43 20.66 -13.29
CA MET A 157 -27.16 20.26 -12.09
C MET A 157 -27.42 21.50 -11.21
N PRO A 158 -28.52 21.56 -10.44
CA PRO A 158 -28.72 22.61 -9.43
C PRO A 158 -27.58 22.67 -8.42
N ALA A 159 -27.01 23.86 -8.19
CA ALA A 159 -25.78 24.04 -7.41
C ALA A 159 -25.88 23.47 -5.98
N ARG A 160 -27.02 23.67 -5.30
CA ARG A 160 -27.29 23.14 -3.95
C ARG A 160 -27.12 21.62 -3.80
N ASN A 161 -27.25 20.86 -4.89
CA ASN A 161 -27.10 19.41 -4.83
C ASN A 161 -25.63 18.98 -4.69
N ILE A 162 -24.67 19.88 -4.90
CA ILE A 162 -23.24 19.57 -4.75
C ILE A 162 -22.92 19.11 -3.32
N PHE A 163 -23.51 19.73 -2.30
CA PHE A 163 -23.32 19.34 -0.90
C PHE A 163 -23.84 17.94 -0.61
N LYS A 164 -24.98 17.56 -1.20
CA LYS A 164 -25.55 16.21 -1.05
C LYS A 164 -24.67 15.17 -1.73
N ASN A 165 -24.19 15.45 -2.94
CA ASN A 165 -23.34 14.54 -3.69
C ASN A 165 -21.97 14.37 -3.01
N CYS A 166 -21.32 15.48 -2.66
CA CYS A 166 -20.02 15.45 -1.99
C CYS A 166 -20.14 14.85 -0.60
N GLY A 167 -21.16 15.21 0.19
CA GLY A 167 -21.36 14.69 1.54
C GLY A 167 -21.39 13.16 1.58
N HIS A 168 -22.02 12.50 0.61
CA HIS A 168 -22.03 11.04 0.54
C HIS A 168 -20.62 10.46 0.34
N TYR A 169 -19.88 10.94 -0.67
CA TYR A 169 -18.54 10.42 -0.99
C TYR A 169 -17.48 10.84 0.02
N TRP A 170 -17.47 12.10 0.42
CA TRP A 170 -16.51 12.64 1.36
C TRP A 170 -16.70 12.06 2.75
N ALA A 171 -17.94 11.89 3.23
CA ALA A 171 -18.17 11.30 4.55
C ALA A 171 -17.94 9.78 4.55
N LEU A 172 -18.54 9.03 3.61
CA LEU A 172 -18.47 7.57 3.67
C LEU A 172 -17.20 6.98 3.05
N ALA A 173 -16.76 7.48 1.89
CA ALA A 173 -15.56 6.96 1.21
C ALA A 173 -14.27 7.69 1.66
N GLY A 174 -14.37 8.99 1.94
CA GLY A 174 -13.26 9.79 2.45
C GLY A 174 -13.05 9.54 3.94
N VAL A 175 -13.80 10.24 4.78
CA VAL A 175 -13.58 10.31 6.24
C VAL A 175 -13.79 8.95 6.91
N ASN A 176 -14.91 8.27 6.70
CA ASN A 176 -15.22 7.00 7.36
C ASN A 176 -14.17 5.92 7.05
N ILE A 177 -13.92 5.62 5.77
CA ILE A 177 -12.90 4.61 5.41
C ILE A 177 -11.53 5.03 5.94
N ALA A 178 -11.09 6.27 5.67
CA ALA A 178 -9.76 6.71 6.09
C ALA A 178 -9.58 6.65 7.61
N TYR A 179 -10.56 7.11 8.39
CA TYR A 179 -10.49 7.11 9.85
C TYR A 179 -10.36 5.69 10.42
N TRP A 180 -11.17 4.74 9.95
CA TRP A 180 -11.19 3.39 10.53
C TRP A 180 -10.12 2.45 9.97
N VAL A 181 -9.75 2.60 8.69
CA VAL A 181 -8.74 1.74 8.04
C VAL A 181 -7.31 2.16 8.37
N PHE A 182 -7.06 3.45 8.62
CA PHE A 182 -5.72 3.94 8.94
C PHE A 182 -5.43 4.08 10.43
N ARG A 183 -6.39 3.67 11.27
CA ARG A 183 -6.24 3.62 12.71
C ARG A 183 -5.12 2.64 13.12
N PRO A 184 -4.31 2.95 14.15
CA PRO A 184 -3.18 2.09 14.56
C PRO A 184 -3.58 0.67 15.01
N ASP A 185 -4.80 0.48 15.51
CA ASP A 185 -5.35 -0.82 15.95
C ASP A 185 -6.24 -1.50 14.90
N SER A 186 -6.30 -0.95 13.69
CA SER A 186 -7.14 -1.50 12.64
C SER A 186 -6.62 -2.87 12.15
N PRO A 187 -7.47 -3.77 11.64
CA PRO A 187 -7.02 -5.03 11.03
C PRO A 187 -6.08 -4.82 9.83
N THR A 188 -6.05 -3.62 9.27
CA THR A 188 -5.16 -3.23 8.16
C THR A 188 -3.77 -2.84 8.67
N ALA A 189 -3.64 -2.41 9.93
CA ALA A 189 -2.39 -2.09 10.62
C ALA A 189 -1.67 -3.37 11.10
N THR A 190 -1.35 -4.27 10.16
CA THR A 190 -0.70 -5.55 10.47
C THR A 190 0.51 -5.79 9.57
N ASP A 191 1.54 -6.41 10.13
CA ASP A 191 2.69 -6.96 9.40
C ASP A 191 2.49 -8.44 9.06
N ALA A 192 1.56 -9.11 9.74
CA ALA A 192 1.18 -10.50 9.47
C ALA A 192 0.07 -10.57 8.41
N LEU A 193 0.48 -10.45 7.13
CA LEU A 193 -0.45 -10.52 6.00
C LEU A 193 -1.11 -11.90 5.89
N ASN A 194 -2.44 -11.95 5.77
CA ASN A 194 -3.12 -13.16 5.32
C ASN A 194 -2.97 -13.28 3.79
N PRO A 195 -2.20 -14.27 3.26
CA PRO A 195 -1.89 -14.32 1.83
C PRO A 195 -3.12 -14.51 0.94
N VAL A 196 -4.15 -15.19 1.44
CA VAL A 196 -5.38 -15.44 0.69
C VAL A 196 -6.17 -14.15 0.53
N LEU A 197 -6.42 -13.42 1.64
CA LEU A 197 -7.13 -12.15 1.60
C LEU A 197 -6.37 -11.11 0.77
N TYR A 198 -5.04 -11.08 0.89
CA TYR A 198 -4.17 -10.19 0.14
C TYR A 198 -4.24 -10.45 -1.37
N ASN A 199 -3.93 -11.68 -1.80
CA ASN A 199 -3.86 -12.01 -3.23
C ASN A 199 -5.22 -11.93 -3.91
N VAL A 200 -6.27 -12.46 -3.28
CA VAL A 200 -7.63 -12.39 -3.82
C VAL A 200 -8.14 -10.95 -3.83
N GLY A 201 -7.91 -10.20 -2.74
CA GLY A 201 -8.33 -8.81 -2.63
C GLY A 201 -7.70 -7.93 -3.71
N LEU A 202 -6.39 -8.05 -3.92
CA LEU A 202 -5.66 -7.30 -4.94
C LEU A 202 -6.10 -7.70 -6.36
N ALA A 203 -6.28 -8.99 -6.63
CA ALA A 203 -6.74 -9.47 -7.93
C ALA A 203 -8.15 -8.96 -8.27
N LEU A 204 -9.08 -8.99 -7.30
CA LEU A 204 -10.43 -8.46 -7.48
C LEU A 204 -10.43 -6.95 -7.69
N PHE A 205 -9.59 -6.21 -6.97
CA PHE A 205 -9.45 -4.77 -7.15
C PHE A 205 -8.99 -4.43 -8.58
N VAL A 206 -7.88 -5.02 -9.03
CA VAL A 206 -7.32 -4.76 -10.36
C VAL A 206 -8.30 -5.16 -11.47
N PHE A 207 -8.90 -6.35 -11.36
CA PHE A 207 -9.90 -6.80 -12.32
C PHE A 207 -11.12 -5.87 -12.36
N GLY A 208 -11.65 -5.50 -11.19
CA GLY A 208 -12.80 -4.60 -11.07
C GLY A 208 -12.53 -3.23 -11.68
N GLU A 209 -11.37 -2.63 -11.42
CA GLU A 209 -11.00 -1.33 -11.98
C GLU A 209 -10.89 -1.33 -13.52
N LEU A 210 -10.21 -2.34 -14.08
CA LEU A 210 -10.03 -2.47 -15.52
C LEU A 210 -11.36 -2.77 -16.23
N ALA A 211 -12.18 -3.66 -15.66
CA ALA A 211 -13.49 -4.01 -16.22
C ALA A 211 -14.49 -2.85 -16.11
N ASN A 212 -14.44 -2.07 -15.02
CA ASN A 212 -15.21 -0.84 -14.85
C ASN A 212 -14.83 0.21 -15.91
N LEU A 213 -13.52 0.43 -16.13
CA LEU A 213 -13.02 1.33 -17.18
C LEU A 213 -13.48 0.89 -18.58
N ASN A 214 -13.38 -0.41 -18.88
CA ASN A 214 -13.88 -0.98 -20.13
C ASN A 214 -15.37 -0.66 -20.35
N ALA A 215 -16.18 -0.84 -19.32
CA ALA A 215 -17.61 -0.52 -19.38
C ALA A 215 -17.85 0.99 -19.62
N HIS A 216 -17.08 1.89 -19.00
CA HIS A 216 -17.19 3.33 -19.26
C HIS A 216 -16.79 3.72 -20.68
N VAL A 217 -15.76 3.09 -21.26
CA VAL A 217 -15.36 3.30 -22.65
C VAL A 217 -16.46 2.83 -23.62
N ILE A 218 -17.06 1.67 -23.36
CA ILE A 218 -18.22 1.20 -24.15
C ILE A 218 -19.37 2.20 -24.07
N LEU A 219 -19.73 2.65 -22.86
CA LEU A 219 -20.81 3.62 -22.66
C LEU A 219 -20.55 4.97 -23.33
N ARG A 220 -19.29 5.43 -23.36
CA ARG A 220 -18.88 6.62 -24.10
C ARG A 220 -19.14 6.48 -25.59
N ASN A 221 -18.80 5.33 -26.16
CA ASN A 221 -18.90 5.07 -27.60
C ASN A 221 -20.35 4.98 -28.11
N LEU A 222 -21.32 4.82 -27.21
CA LEU A 222 -22.75 4.87 -27.56
C LEU A 222 -23.24 6.25 -28.00
N ARG A 223 -22.48 7.32 -27.72
CA ARG A 223 -22.81 8.67 -28.19
C ARG A 223 -21.75 9.11 -29.15
N ARG A 224 -22.07 9.38 -30.42
CA ARG A 224 -21.13 10.03 -31.34
C ARG A 224 -20.90 11.48 -30.87
N PRO A 225 -19.70 12.07 -31.04
CA PRO A 225 -19.47 13.47 -30.67
C PRO A 225 -20.47 14.36 -31.43
N GLY A 226 -21.29 15.12 -30.71
CA GLY A 226 -22.27 16.06 -31.30
C GLY A 226 -23.69 15.50 -31.51
N THR A 227 -23.99 14.23 -31.19
CA THR A 227 -25.36 13.69 -31.27
C THR A 227 -25.91 13.29 -29.89
N THR A 228 -27.24 13.34 -29.73
CA THR A 228 -27.95 12.94 -28.51
C THR A 228 -28.52 11.52 -28.56
N GLU A 229 -28.31 10.78 -29.67
CA GLU A 229 -28.81 9.43 -29.86
C GLU A 229 -28.23 8.45 -28.83
N ARG A 230 -29.11 7.64 -28.22
CA ARG A 230 -28.75 6.59 -27.27
C ARG A 230 -28.80 5.24 -27.96
N GLY A 231 -27.67 4.52 -27.98
CA GLY A 231 -27.60 3.12 -28.40
C GLY A 231 -27.79 2.14 -27.24
N ILE A 232 -28.05 0.87 -27.56
CA ILE A 232 -28.06 -0.24 -26.60
C ILE A 232 -26.60 -0.68 -26.35
N PRO A 233 -26.10 -0.66 -25.10
CA PRO A 233 -24.74 -1.14 -24.80
C PRO A 233 -24.59 -2.62 -25.08
N ARG A 234 -23.52 -2.99 -25.80
CA ARG A 234 -23.08 -4.36 -26.04
C ARG A 234 -21.58 -4.46 -25.75
N GLY A 235 -21.12 -5.63 -25.32
CA GLY A 235 -19.71 -5.88 -24.96
C GLY A 235 -19.58 -6.60 -23.62
N PHE A 236 -18.36 -6.61 -23.09
CA PHE A 236 -18.02 -7.31 -21.85
C PHE A 236 -18.91 -6.88 -20.67
N GLY A 237 -19.44 -7.84 -19.92
CA GLY A 237 -20.39 -7.63 -18.82
C GLY A 237 -21.82 -7.22 -19.24
N PHE A 238 -22.00 -6.56 -20.38
CA PHE A 238 -23.32 -6.15 -20.89
C PHE A 238 -24.17 -7.31 -21.42
N GLY A 239 -23.63 -8.52 -21.56
CA GLY A 239 -24.46 -9.72 -21.76
C GLY A 239 -25.15 -10.19 -20.48
N LEU A 240 -24.51 -9.96 -19.32
CA LEU A 240 -24.92 -10.51 -18.03
C LEU A 240 -25.88 -9.59 -17.28
N VAL A 241 -25.55 -8.30 -17.19
CA VAL A 241 -26.27 -7.33 -16.37
C VAL A 241 -26.49 -6.01 -17.10
N THR A 242 -27.46 -5.21 -16.65
CA THR A 242 -27.80 -3.92 -17.27
C THR A 242 -26.68 -2.88 -17.10
N CYS A 243 -26.10 -2.81 -15.89
CA CYS A 243 -25.07 -1.83 -15.53
C CYS A 243 -23.79 -2.54 -15.05
N PRO A 244 -22.98 -3.12 -15.95
CA PRO A 244 -21.75 -3.82 -15.57
C PRO A 244 -20.70 -2.90 -14.97
N ASN A 245 -20.70 -1.60 -15.31
CA ASN A 245 -19.83 -0.63 -14.65
C ASN A 245 -20.07 -0.62 -13.12
N TYR A 246 -21.33 -0.66 -12.66
CA TYR A 246 -21.65 -0.76 -11.23
C TYR A 246 -21.28 -2.13 -10.65
N MET A 247 -21.42 -3.21 -11.41
CA MET A 247 -21.02 -4.55 -10.98
C MET A 247 -19.51 -4.62 -10.71
N PHE A 248 -18.70 -4.14 -11.66
CA PHE A 248 -17.24 -4.15 -11.55
C PHE A 248 -16.72 -3.17 -10.51
N GLU A 249 -17.42 -2.06 -10.28
CA GLU A 249 -17.18 -1.17 -9.15
C GLU A 249 -17.32 -1.94 -7.82
N ILE A 250 -18.43 -2.65 -7.63
CA ILE A 250 -18.67 -3.45 -6.41
C ILE A 250 -17.59 -4.52 -6.24
N ILE A 251 -17.17 -5.19 -7.32
CA ILE A 251 -16.08 -6.18 -7.29
C ILE A 251 -14.76 -5.54 -6.84
N ALA A 252 -14.43 -4.34 -7.34
CA ALA A 252 -13.22 -3.64 -6.92
C ALA A 252 -13.25 -3.31 -5.42
N TRP A 253 -14.38 -2.83 -4.92
CA TRP A 253 -14.56 -2.53 -3.50
C TRP A 253 -14.59 -3.76 -2.61
N ILE A 254 -15.11 -4.90 -3.06
CA ILE A 254 -14.93 -6.19 -2.38
C ILE A 254 -13.43 -6.51 -2.25
N GLY A 255 -12.63 -6.21 -3.28
CA GLY A 255 -11.16 -6.30 -3.20
C GLY A 255 -10.57 -5.49 -2.04
N ILE A 256 -10.96 -4.22 -1.90
CA ILE A 256 -10.56 -3.36 -0.77
C ILE A 256 -11.05 -3.92 0.57
N TYR A 257 -12.26 -4.47 0.63
CA TYR A 257 -12.80 -5.08 1.84
C TYR A 257 -11.97 -6.28 2.32
N LEU A 258 -11.50 -7.13 1.40
CA LEU A 258 -10.60 -8.24 1.73
C LEU A 258 -9.22 -7.73 2.17
N LEU A 259 -8.65 -6.76 1.45
CA LEU A 259 -7.34 -6.18 1.78
C LEU A 259 -7.32 -5.48 3.14
N THR A 260 -8.45 -4.95 3.59
CA THR A 260 -8.55 -4.24 4.88
C THR A 260 -8.88 -5.14 6.06
N GLY A 261 -8.74 -6.46 5.90
CA GLY A 261 -9.03 -7.43 6.96
C GLY A 261 -10.52 -7.48 7.33
N LEU A 262 -11.41 -7.35 6.33
CA LEU A 262 -12.86 -7.34 6.50
C LEU A 262 -13.38 -6.15 7.32
N SER A 263 -12.78 -4.97 7.11
CA SER A 263 -13.17 -3.74 7.81
C SER A 263 -14.65 -3.41 7.66
N TRP A 264 -15.34 -3.24 8.80
CA TRP A 264 -16.75 -2.87 8.84
C TRP A 264 -17.04 -1.53 8.14
N SER A 265 -16.08 -0.61 8.17
CA SER A 265 -16.21 0.72 7.56
C SER A 265 -16.32 0.62 6.03
N VAL A 266 -15.48 -0.24 5.43
CA VAL A 266 -15.52 -0.55 4.01
C VAL A 266 -16.79 -1.32 3.66
N PHE A 267 -17.20 -2.27 4.50
CA PHE A 267 -18.46 -2.99 4.32
C PHE A 267 -19.67 -2.04 4.28
N LEU A 268 -19.75 -1.09 5.22
CA LEU A 268 -20.80 -0.07 5.26
C LEU A 268 -20.85 0.72 3.95
N PHE A 269 -19.69 1.18 3.46
CA PHE A 269 -19.60 1.90 2.20
C PHE A 269 -20.10 1.05 1.01
N ILE A 270 -19.70 -0.22 0.93
CA ILE A 270 -20.15 -1.15 -0.11
C ILE A 270 -21.67 -1.32 -0.06
N VAL A 271 -22.25 -1.54 1.13
CA VAL A 271 -23.69 -1.76 1.29
C VAL A 271 -24.48 -0.53 0.83
N VAL A 272 -24.14 0.65 1.34
CA VAL A 272 -24.84 1.89 1.00
C VAL A 272 -24.69 2.21 -0.49
N GLY A 273 -23.47 2.10 -1.04
CA GLY A 273 -23.19 2.32 -2.45
C GLY A 273 -23.92 1.32 -3.36
N THR A 274 -23.94 0.05 -2.99
CA THR A 274 -24.61 -1.02 -3.75
C THR A 274 -26.12 -0.79 -3.80
N LEU A 275 -26.76 -0.47 -2.67
CA LEU A 275 -28.20 -0.21 -2.63
C LEU A 275 -28.58 0.97 -3.54
N GLN A 276 -27.80 2.05 -3.50
CA GLN A 276 -28.01 3.22 -4.34
C GLN A 276 -27.83 2.90 -5.83
N MET A 277 -26.72 2.25 -6.20
CA MET A 277 -26.45 1.85 -7.59
C MET A 277 -27.49 0.87 -8.12
N TRP A 278 -28.00 -0.04 -7.27
CA TRP A 278 -29.04 -0.98 -7.63
C TRP A 278 -30.36 -0.27 -7.95
N ALA A 279 -30.75 0.72 -7.15
CA ALA A 279 -31.93 1.56 -7.42
C ALA A 279 -31.79 2.30 -8.76
N TRP A 280 -30.61 2.85 -9.05
CA TRP A 280 -30.33 3.50 -10.33
C TRP A 280 -30.33 2.53 -11.51
N ALA A 281 -29.76 1.34 -11.34
CA ALA A 281 -29.71 0.32 -12.38
C ALA A 281 -31.11 -0.21 -12.74
N LYS A 282 -31.99 -0.43 -11.75
CA LYS A 282 -33.40 -0.78 -12.01
C LYS A 282 -34.14 0.29 -12.80
N LYS A 283 -33.94 1.56 -12.45
CA LYS A 283 -34.50 2.70 -13.21
C LYS A 283 -33.98 2.72 -14.65
N LYS A 284 -32.69 2.46 -14.85
CA LYS A 284 -32.07 2.39 -16.18
C LYS A 284 -32.60 1.21 -17.01
N GLU A 285 -32.76 0.03 -16.40
CA GLU A 285 -33.34 -1.16 -17.03
C GLU A 285 -34.78 -0.89 -17.51
N ARG A 286 -35.61 -0.29 -16.64
CA ARG A 286 -36.99 0.10 -17.01
C ARG A 286 -36.98 1.08 -18.18
N ARG A 287 -36.04 2.03 -18.20
CA ARG A 287 -35.91 3.01 -19.29
C ARG A 287 -35.51 2.34 -20.60
N TYR A 288 -34.52 1.45 -20.62
CA TYR A 288 -34.11 0.75 -21.84
C TYR A 288 -35.24 -0.07 -22.44
N ARG A 289 -36.06 -0.73 -21.61
CA ARG A 289 -37.25 -1.44 -22.08
C ARG A 289 -38.28 -0.50 -22.71
N GLN A 290 -38.50 0.67 -22.12
CA GLN A 290 -39.44 1.66 -22.64
C GLN A 290 -38.95 2.33 -23.93
N GLU A 291 -37.65 2.61 -24.02
CA GLU A 291 -37.03 3.36 -25.12
C GLU A 291 -36.80 2.49 -26.36
N PHE A 292 -36.43 1.22 -26.17
CA PHE A 292 -36.02 0.35 -27.27
C PHE A 292 -36.99 -0.78 -27.62
N GLY A 293 -38.05 -0.98 -26.83
CA GLY A 293 -39.05 -2.03 -27.07
C GLY A 293 -38.40 -3.40 -27.29
N ASP A 294 -38.78 -4.07 -28.37
CA ASP A 294 -38.32 -5.41 -28.72
C ASP A 294 -36.83 -5.50 -29.08
N LYS A 295 -36.19 -4.37 -29.43
CA LYS A 295 -34.74 -4.33 -29.71
C LYS A 295 -33.89 -4.57 -28.46
N TYR A 296 -34.47 -4.40 -27.26
CA TYR A 296 -33.79 -4.61 -25.99
C TYR A 296 -34.33 -5.85 -25.26
N LYS A 297 -33.50 -6.90 -25.18
CA LYS A 297 -33.84 -8.08 -24.39
C LYS A 297 -33.74 -7.77 -22.90
N ARG A 298 -34.85 -7.99 -22.19
CA ARG A 298 -34.92 -7.83 -20.72
C ARG A 298 -33.83 -8.67 -20.05
N LYS A 299 -33.09 -8.06 -19.13
CA LYS A 299 -32.09 -8.78 -18.34
C LYS A 299 -32.69 -9.24 -17.02
N ARG A 300 -32.23 -10.41 -16.56
CA ARG A 300 -32.64 -10.97 -15.26
C ARG A 300 -32.05 -10.16 -14.09
N PHE A 301 -30.86 -9.59 -14.28
CA PHE A 301 -30.13 -8.86 -13.24
C PHE A 301 -29.73 -7.45 -13.72
N ALA A 302 -29.96 -6.46 -12.87
CA ALA A 302 -29.60 -5.07 -13.17
C ALA A 302 -28.13 -4.77 -12.85
N VAL A 303 -27.58 -5.38 -11.78
CA VAL A 303 -26.20 -5.14 -11.29
C VAL A 303 -25.48 -6.46 -10.94
N LEU A 304 -26.00 -7.29 -10.03
CA LEU A 304 -25.32 -8.52 -9.58
C LEU A 304 -26.08 -9.79 -10.02
N PRO A 305 -25.39 -10.80 -10.61
CA PRO A 305 -25.92 -12.16 -10.81
C PRO A 305 -26.12 -12.90 -9.47
N PRO A 306 -26.80 -14.06 -9.44
CA PRO A 306 -27.34 -14.67 -8.22
C PRO A 306 -26.29 -15.40 -7.35
N LEU A 307 -25.01 -15.10 -7.49
CA LEU A 307 -23.95 -15.72 -6.67
C LEU A 307 -23.72 -15.03 -5.32
N LEU A 308 -24.36 -13.89 -5.04
CA LEU A 308 -24.06 -13.06 -3.85
C LEU A 308 -25.26 -12.68 -2.97
N ILE A 309 -26.48 -13.16 -3.24
CA ILE A 309 -27.65 -12.85 -2.40
C ILE A 309 -28.50 -14.11 -2.24
N SER A 310 -28.45 -14.72 -1.05
CA SER A 310 -29.39 -15.75 -0.61
C SER A 310 -30.83 -15.28 -0.82
N ARG A 311 -31.70 -16.20 -1.27
CA ARG A 311 -33.10 -15.92 -1.63
C ARG A 311 -33.97 -15.37 -0.49
N SER A 312 -33.44 -15.23 0.72
CA SER A 312 -34.19 -14.86 1.91
C SER A 312 -34.24 -13.37 2.25
N CYS A 313 -33.51 -12.49 1.55
CA CYS A 313 -33.50 -11.06 1.88
C CYS A 313 -34.53 -10.27 1.05
N ARG A 314 -35.82 -10.44 1.37
CA ARG A 314 -36.89 -9.56 0.90
C ARG A 314 -37.04 -8.39 1.88
N LEU A 315 -35.99 -7.57 2.02
CA LEU A 315 -36.07 -6.33 2.81
C LEU A 315 -36.94 -5.32 2.07
N TYR A 316 -38.21 -5.25 2.46
CA TYR A 316 -39.04 -4.07 2.25
C TYR A 316 -38.55 -2.99 3.22
N LEU A 317 -37.65 -2.12 2.76
CA LEU A 317 -37.43 -0.85 3.44
C LEU A 317 -38.29 0.22 2.80
N PHE A 318 -39.28 0.65 3.58
CA PHE A 318 -40.04 1.87 3.40
C PHE A 318 -39.05 3.05 3.27
N TYR A 319 -39.12 3.76 2.15
CA TYR A 319 -38.62 5.13 2.09
C TYR A 319 -39.47 5.96 1.13
N ASP A 320 -39.95 7.07 1.68
CA ASP A 320 -40.85 8.08 1.14
C ASP A 320 -40.41 8.65 -0.23
N PRO A 321 -41.31 8.86 -1.22
CA PRO A 321 -40.95 9.28 -2.58
C PRO A 321 -40.51 10.75 -2.72
N HIS A 322 -40.53 11.57 -1.67
CA HIS A 322 -40.34 13.01 -1.81
C HIS A 322 -38.89 13.50 -1.66
N SER A 323 -38.03 13.10 -2.61
CA SER A 323 -36.83 13.87 -3.00
C SER A 323 -36.37 13.45 -4.39
N ALA A 324 -37.19 13.87 -5.35
CA ALA A 324 -37.08 13.60 -6.77
C ALA A 324 -35.79 14.15 -7.40
N MET A 325 -34.94 13.28 -7.94
CA MET A 325 -34.22 13.61 -9.17
C MET A 325 -35.19 13.49 -10.34
N HIS A 326 -35.93 14.57 -10.59
CA HIS A 326 -36.73 14.73 -11.81
C HIS A 326 -35.81 14.78 -13.03
N TYR A 327 -35.63 13.63 -13.69
CA TYR A 327 -35.36 13.64 -15.12
C TYR A 327 -36.70 13.86 -15.82
N ALA A 328 -36.91 15.07 -16.34
CA ALA A 328 -38.05 15.37 -17.18
C ALA A 328 -38.02 14.45 -18.41
N LEU A 329 -39.16 13.85 -18.75
CA LEU A 329 -39.36 13.06 -19.96
C LEU A 329 -39.10 13.96 -21.19
N PRO A 330 -38.19 13.61 -22.12
CA PRO A 330 -38.26 14.17 -23.47
C PRO A 330 -39.38 13.47 -24.25
N PRO A 331 -40.08 14.18 -25.16
CA PRO A 331 -41.11 13.59 -26.00
C PRO A 331 -40.55 12.54 -26.97
N ARG A 332 -41.41 11.61 -27.41
CA ARG A 332 -41.12 10.58 -28.42
C ARG A 332 -40.67 11.27 -29.73
N LYS A 333 -39.50 10.91 -30.26
CA LYS A 333 -39.08 11.34 -31.62
C LYS A 333 -39.55 10.37 -32.69
N SER A 334 -39.85 10.94 -33.86
CA SER A 334 -40.36 10.31 -35.07
C SER A 334 -39.35 9.36 -35.72
N SER A 335 -39.86 8.47 -36.57
CA SER A 335 -39.16 7.33 -37.19
C SER A 335 -38.32 7.67 -38.44
N THR A 336 -38.04 8.94 -38.74
CA THR A 336 -37.28 9.34 -39.93
C THR A 336 -35.81 9.64 -39.61
N ALA A 337 -34.90 9.00 -40.33
CA ALA A 337 -33.46 9.22 -40.20
C ALA A 337 -33.05 10.58 -40.81
N PRO A 338 -32.18 11.38 -40.16
CA PRO A 338 -31.71 12.64 -40.71
C PRO A 338 -30.63 12.44 -41.80
N PRO A 339 -30.54 13.35 -42.79
CA PRO A 339 -29.52 13.28 -43.84
C PRO A 339 -28.10 13.55 -43.29
N PHE A 340 -27.09 12.95 -43.92
CA PHE A 340 -25.69 13.06 -43.53
C PHE A 340 -25.17 14.52 -43.60
N PRO A 341 -24.44 15.02 -42.59
CA PRO A 341 -23.79 16.32 -42.65
C PRO A 341 -22.51 16.27 -43.52
N PRO A 342 -22.11 17.39 -44.13
CA PRO A 342 -20.92 17.44 -44.99
C PRO A 342 -19.63 17.29 -44.17
N ARG A 343 -18.60 16.75 -44.85
CA ARG A 343 -17.26 16.46 -44.29
C ARG A 343 -16.61 17.74 -43.73
N SER A 344 -16.30 17.76 -42.44
CA SER A 344 -15.50 18.82 -41.82
C SER A 344 -14.00 18.59 -41.98
N SER A 345 -13.26 19.69 -42.02
CA SER A 345 -11.87 19.84 -42.49
C SER A 345 -10.81 18.97 -41.77
N LEU A 346 -9.81 18.58 -42.57
CA LEU A 346 -8.70 17.68 -42.23
C LEU A 346 -7.77 18.17 -41.10
N SER A 347 -7.84 19.45 -40.70
CA SER A 347 -6.94 20.04 -39.69
C SER A 347 -7.19 19.56 -38.25
N SER A 348 -8.40 19.05 -37.95
CA SER A 348 -8.75 18.56 -36.60
C SER A 348 -8.26 17.13 -36.33
N PHE A 349 -7.91 16.37 -37.37
CA PHE A 349 -7.52 14.97 -37.24
C PHE A 349 -6.05 14.82 -36.83
N GLN A 350 -5.17 15.69 -37.33
CA GLN A 350 -3.73 15.70 -37.05
C GLN A 350 -3.44 16.12 -35.60
N ARG A 351 -4.14 17.15 -35.08
CA ARG A 351 -4.02 17.61 -33.67
C ARG A 351 -4.56 16.58 -32.67
N ARG A 352 -5.62 15.83 -33.03
CA ARG A 352 -6.16 14.69 -32.26
C ARG A 352 -5.24 13.46 -32.28
N ARG A 353 -4.47 13.27 -33.36
CA ARG A 353 -3.48 12.19 -33.46
C ARG A 353 -2.27 12.51 -32.58
N GLN A 354 -1.76 13.74 -32.61
CA GLN A 354 -0.67 14.19 -31.73
C GLN A 354 -1.04 14.10 -30.24
N LEU A 355 -2.26 14.47 -29.83
CA LEU A 355 -2.73 14.34 -28.44
C LEU A 355 -2.96 12.87 -28.01
N LYS A 356 -3.36 11.99 -28.94
CA LYS A 356 -3.41 10.54 -28.69
C LYS A 356 -2.01 9.94 -28.54
N THR A 357 -1.06 10.37 -29.36
CA THR A 357 0.34 9.96 -29.24
C THR A 357 0.92 10.46 -27.92
N VAL A 358 0.66 11.70 -27.51
CA VAL A 358 1.06 12.22 -26.19
C VAL A 358 0.39 11.45 -25.05
N GLY A 359 -0.90 11.11 -25.15
CA GLY A 359 -1.58 10.31 -24.14
C GLY A 359 -1.08 8.86 -24.04
N ILE A 360 -0.74 8.23 -25.17
CA ILE A 360 -0.13 6.90 -25.22
C ILE A 360 1.31 6.97 -24.72
N VAL A 361 2.08 7.99 -25.10
CA VAL A 361 3.44 8.23 -24.62
C VAL A 361 3.43 8.50 -23.13
N LEU A 362 2.48 9.29 -22.59
CA LEU A 362 2.33 9.48 -21.15
C LEU A 362 1.89 8.19 -20.45
N PHE A 363 1.00 7.39 -21.03
CA PHE A 363 0.63 6.09 -20.46
C PHE A 363 1.79 5.09 -20.49
N VAL A 364 2.59 5.06 -21.56
CA VAL A 364 3.78 4.21 -21.67
C VAL A 364 4.93 4.76 -20.81
N ILE A 365 5.03 6.07 -20.62
CA ILE A 365 5.96 6.69 -19.67
C ILE A 365 5.50 6.45 -18.24
N PHE A 366 4.21 6.51 -17.91
CA PHE A 366 3.73 6.24 -16.55
C PHE A 366 3.69 4.74 -16.23
N SER A 367 3.28 3.89 -17.17
CA SER A 367 3.41 2.44 -17.06
C SER A 367 4.88 2.02 -17.13
N GLY A 368 5.71 2.73 -17.88
CA GLY A 368 7.16 2.56 -17.95
C GLY A 368 7.86 3.05 -16.70
N LEU A 369 7.43 4.14 -16.07
CA LEU A 369 7.88 4.66 -14.77
C LEU A 369 7.31 3.84 -13.62
N PHE A 370 6.16 3.19 -13.80
CA PHE A 370 5.59 2.22 -12.85
C PHE A 370 6.30 0.88 -12.97
N LEU A 371 6.63 0.44 -14.19
CA LEU A 371 7.43 -0.76 -14.41
C LEU A 371 8.90 -0.51 -14.06
N LEU A 372 9.45 0.69 -14.32
CA LEU A 372 10.74 1.15 -13.81
C LEU A 372 10.66 1.41 -12.31
N SER A 373 9.55 1.86 -11.71
CA SER A 373 9.48 1.88 -10.24
C SER A 373 9.40 0.46 -9.68
N ARG A 374 8.83 -0.51 -10.41
CA ARG A 374 8.85 -1.93 -10.07
C ARG A 374 10.18 -2.65 -10.39
N TYR A 375 10.96 -2.17 -11.36
CA TYR A 375 12.24 -2.74 -11.78
C TYR A 375 13.42 -2.06 -11.05
N SER A 376 13.29 -0.77 -10.74
CA SER A 376 14.05 -0.05 -9.72
C SER A 376 13.61 -0.42 -8.30
N HIS A 377 12.45 -1.07 -8.14
CA HIS A 377 12.13 -1.91 -6.99
C HIS A 377 12.36 -3.39 -7.31
N THR A 378 13.57 -3.74 -7.80
CA THR A 378 14.31 -4.77 -7.06
C THR A 378 14.11 -4.51 -5.57
N PRO A 379 13.87 -5.52 -4.71
CA PRO A 379 13.73 -5.31 -3.27
C PRO A 379 15.07 -4.82 -2.73
N THR A 380 15.38 -3.55 -2.94
CA THR A 380 16.38 -2.82 -2.22
C THR A 380 15.73 -2.56 -0.89
N SER A 381 16.08 -3.39 0.07
CA SER A 381 16.19 -3.02 1.47
C SER A 381 17.01 -1.73 1.57
N GLY A 382 16.39 -0.59 1.25
CA GLY A 382 16.85 0.74 1.56
C GLY A 382 15.83 1.26 2.57
N VAL A 383 16.11 1.30 3.87
CA VAL A 383 17.10 2.23 4.42
C VAL A 383 17.06 3.46 3.53
N ILE A 384 16.19 4.42 3.89
CA ILE A 384 16.52 5.83 3.66
C ILE A 384 18.01 5.87 3.95
N ARG A 385 18.86 6.13 2.95
CA ARG A 385 20.25 6.48 3.21
C ARG A 385 20.17 7.83 3.93
N ALA A 386 19.77 7.78 5.20
CA ALA A 386 20.22 8.70 6.21
C ALA A 386 21.70 8.79 5.90
N ALA A 387 22.13 9.99 5.51
CA ALA A 387 23.53 10.22 5.22
C ALA A 387 24.31 9.59 6.36
N ILE A 388 25.05 8.52 6.08
CA ILE A 388 25.83 7.82 7.10
C ILE A 388 26.73 8.90 7.68
N PRO A 389 26.57 9.26 8.97
CA PRO A 389 27.36 10.33 9.55
C PRO A 389 28.84 10.06 9.28
N ALA A 390 29.58 11.08 8.84
CA ALA A 390 31.01 10.95 8.61
C ALA A 390 31.68 10.46 9.91
N GLY A 391 32.50 9.40 9.82
CA GLY A 391 33.10 8.76 10.98
C GLY A 391 32.31 7.59 11.59
N THR A 392 31.23 7.13 10.96
CA THR A 392 30.52 5.92 11.41
C THR A 392 31.44 4.69 11.35
N PRO A 393 31.62 3.94 12.45
CA PRO A 393 32.44 2.74 12.48
C PRO A 393 31.79 1.63 11.64
N ALA A 394 32.55 0.95 10.79
CA ALA A 394 32.01 -0.13 9.96
C ALA A 394 31.66 -1.39 10.79
N ILE A 395 32.38 -1.60 11.89
CA ILE A 395 32.24 -2.75 12.80
C ILE A 395 32.10 -2.25 14.24
N VAL A 396 31.21 -2.89 14.99
CA VAL A 396 31.07 -2.68 16.44
C VAL A 396 31.37 -3.98 17.17
N LEU A 397 32.33 -3.96 18.09
CA LEU A 397 32.64 -5.04 19.01
C LEU A 397 31.64 -5.00 20.16
N VAL A 398 30.86 -6.06 20.32
CA VAL A 398 29.86 -6.19 21.38
C VAL A 398 30.38 -7.15 22.44
N THR A 399 30.54 -6.66 23.67
CA THR A 399 30.93 -7.50 24.80
C THR A 399 29.97 -7.28 25.96
N LEU A 400 29.43 -8.39 26.46
CA LEU A 400 28.55 -8.43 27.62
C LEU A 400 29.36 -8.76 28.86
N PHE A 401 29.23 -7.96 29.91
CA PHE A 401 29.82 -8.22 31.22
C PHE A 401 28.73 -8.62 32.22
N ASP A 402 29.06 -9.49 33.16
CA ASP A 402 28.24 -9.72 34.36
C ASP A 402 28.99 -9.17 35.57
N SER A 403 28.59 -8.00 36.06
CA SER A 403 29.25 -7.35 37.20
C SER A 403 29.08 -8.08 38.53
N GLU A 404 28.17 -9.04 38.62
CA GLU A 404 28.00 -9.87 39.82
C GLU A 404 29.00 -11.03 39.85
N VAL A 405 29.50 -11.45 38.69
CA VAL A 405 30.40 -12.61 38.53
C VAL A 405 31.83 -12.18 38.24
N LEU A 406 32.03 -11.14 37.43
CA LEU A 406 33.34 -10.71 36.97
C LEU A 406 33.97 -9.67 37.92
N SER A 407 35.25 -9.84 38.23
CA SER A 407 36.01 -8.83 38.97
C SER A 407 36.17 -7.55 38.14
N GLN A 408 36.24 -6.39 38.81
CA GLN A 408 36.42 -5.10 38.12
C GLN A 408 37.73 -5.06 37.34
N ASN A 409 38.79 -5.67 37.88
CA ASN A 409 40.09 -5.74 37.23
C ASN A 409 40.03 -6.58 35.95
N TYR A 410 39.40 -7.75 36.01
CA TYR A 410 39.19 -8.60 34.83
C TYR A 410 38.37 -7.88 33.75
N ALA A 411 37.24 -7.28 34.13
CA ALA A 411 36.41 -6.53 33.19
C ALA A 411 37.17 -5.36 32.55
N GLN A 412 38.00 -4.64 33.32
CA GLN A 412 38.82 -3.55 32.78
C GLN A 412 39.88 -4.06 31.81
N ASN A 413 40.53 -5.20 32.09
CA ASN A 413 41.49 -5.81 31.17
C ASN A 413 40.84 -6.17 29.83
N ILE A 414 39.64 -6.76 29.86
CA ILE A 414 38.88 -7.05 28.64
C ILE A 414 38.52 -5.76 27.89
N LYS A 415 38.04 -4.72 28.58
CA LYS A 415 37.72 -3.43 27.95
C LYS A 415 38.93 -2.85 27.24
N ASN A 416 40.08 -2.80 27.91
CA ASN A 416 41.34 -2.32 27.34
C ASN A 416 41.72 -3.10 26.08
N ASN A 417 41.56 -4.42 26.08
CA ASN A 417 41.83 -5.27 24.91
C ASN A 417 40.91 -4.95 23.73
N ARG A 418 39.60 -4.78 23.97
CA ARG A 418 38.64 -4.45 22.92
C ARG A 418 38.83 -3.03 22.39
N GLU A 419 39.08 -2.06 23.26
CA GLU A 419 39.29 -0.66 22.91
C GLU A 419 40.59 -0.46 22.11
N ASP A 420 41.70 -1.09 22.52
CA ASP A 420 42.95 -1.07 21.76
C ASP A 420 42.72 -1.63 20.34
N TYR A 421 42.12 -2.81 20.22
CA TYR A 421 41.81 -3.40 18.92
C TYR A 421 40.89 -2.51 18.08
N ALA A 422 39.81 -1.98 18.67
CA ALA A 422 38.86 -1.13 17.96
C ALA A 422 39.53 0.16 17.46
N SER A 423 40.38 0.79 18.28
CA SER A 423 41.07 2.03 17.94
C SER A 423 42.03 1.86 16.75
N ARG A 424 42.70 0.70 16.64
CA ARG A 424 43.64 0.39 15.54
C ARG A 424 42.97 0.28 14.17
N HIS A 425 41.71 -0.18 14.14
CA HIS A 425 40.99 -0.46 12.89
C HIS A 425 39.85 0.51 12.59
N GLY A 426 39.64 1.53 13.43
CA GLY A 426 38.52 2.47 13.29
C GLY A 426 37.16 1.81 13.56
N TYR A 427 37.12 0.83 14.45
CA TYR A 427 35.89 0.18 14.93
C TYR A 427 35.38 0.90 16.19
N ALA A 428 34.18 0.54 16.63
CA ALA A 428 33.66 0.96 17.94
C ALA A 428 33.51 -0.22 18.88
N THR A 429 33.46 0.06 20.17
CA THR A 429 33.11 -0.90 21.22
C THR A 429 31.72 -0.57 21.77
N PHE A 430 30.98 -1.61 22.13
CA PHE A 430 29.74 -1.53 22.87
C PHE A 430 29.81 -2.50 24.04
N PHE A 431 29.85 -1.95 25.24
CA PHE A 431 29.92 -2.71 26.48
C PHE A 431 28.56 -2.68 27.15
N ALA A 432 27.98 -3.85 27.36
CA ALA A 432 26.69 -4.00 28.00
C ALA A 432 26.85 -4.76 29.32
N ASN A 433 25.93 -4.57 30.27
CA ASN A 433 25.90 -5.35 31.50
C ASN A 433 24.71 -6.32 31.47
N ALA A 434 24.92 -7.57 31.89
CA ALA A 434 23.86 -8.57 32.04
C ALA A 434 22.73 -8.05 32.92
N SER A 435 23.04 -7.30 33.99
CA SER A 435 22.06 -6.71 34.92
C SER A 435 20.99 -5.87 34.20
N ASP A 436 21.36 -5.22 33.10
CA ASP A 436 20.47 -4.31 32.36
C ASP A 436 19.36 -5.07 31.61
N TYR A 437 19.49 -6.38 31.46
CA TYR A 437 18.58 -7.21 30.67
C TYR A 437 17.91 -8.32 31.49
N VAL A 438 18.39 -8.61 32.71
CA VAL A 438 17.85 -9.69 33.56
C VAL A 438 16.35 -9.55 33.79
N TYR A 439 15.82 -8.31 33.82
CA TYR A 439 14.38 -8.06 33.98
C TYR A 439 13.51 -8.67 32.85
N THR A 440 14.11 -9.04 31.72
CA THR A 440 13.42 -9.66 30.58
C THR A 440 13.35 -11.20 30.68
N LEU A 441 14.03 -11.78 31.66
CA LEU A 441 14.02 -13.21 31.95
C LEU A 441 12.89 -13.56 32.93
N THR A 442 12.29 -14.73 32.73
CA THR A 442 11.35 -15.33 33.69
C THR A 442 12.11 -16.17 34.72
N GLU A 443 11.54 -16.35 35.91
CA GLU A 443 12.12 -17.17 36.98
C GLU A 443 12.57 -18.56 36.46
N GLY A 444 13.82 -18.94 36.75
CA GLY A 444 14.43 -20.19 36.32
C GLY A 444 15.13 -20.16 34.95
N GLN A 445 15.08 -19.06 34.19
CA GLN A 445 15.80 -18.95 32.92
C GLN A 445 17.28 -18.60 33.14
N PRO A 446 18.22 -19.28 32.43
CA PRO A 446 19.64 -18.97 32.48
C PRO A 446 19.99 -17.53 32.06
N ARG A 447 21.02 -16.94 32.67
CA ARG A 447 21.40 -15.52 32.43
C ARG A 447 22.06 -15.30 31.07
N ASN A 448 22.71 -16.31 30.50
CA ASN A 448 23.39 -16.24 29.20
C ASN A 448 22.47 -15.89 28.02
N TRP A 449 21.14 -16.10 28.16
CA TRP A 449 20.12 -15.60 27.23
C TRP A 449 20.19 -14.09 26.99
N VAL A 450 20.71 -13.29 27.92
CA VAL A 450 20.78 -11.83 27.78
C VAL A 450 21.82 -11.35 26.77
N SER A 451 22.67 -12.24 26.24
CA SER A 451 23.58 -11.95 25.13
C SER A 451 22.83 -11.50 23.86
N VAL A 452 21.68 -12.12 23.57
CA VAL A 452 20.86 -11.83 22.39
C VAL A 452 20.28 -10.40 22.41
N PRO A 453 19.56 -9.95 23.46
CA PRO A 453 19.09 -8.57 23.54
C PRO A 453 20.23 -7.55 23.67
N ALA A 454 21.40 -7.93 24.20
CA ALA A 454 22.57 -7.04 24.23
C ALA A 454 23.08 -6.69 22.83
N VAL A 455 23.17 -7.67 21.93
CA VAL A 455 23.51 -7.42 20.51
C VAL A 455 22.41 -6.62 19.82
N ARG A 456 21.13 -6.88 20.12
CA ARG A 456 20.01 -6.10 19.59
C ARG A 456 20.04 -4.63 20.04
N HIS A 457 20.47 -4.37 21.28
CA HIS A 457 20.69 -3.03 21.82
C HIS A 457 21.84 -2.34 21.08
N ALA A 458 22.98 -3.00 20.93
CA ALA A 458 24.12 -2.47 20.16
C ALA A 458 23.72 -2.07 18.73
N MET A 459 22.94 -2.92 18.04
CA MET A 459 22.43 -2.65 16.69
C MET A 459 21.48 -1.45 16.60
N SER A 460 20.83 -1.10 17.70
CA SER A 460 19.93 0.05 17.79
C SER A 460 20.68 1.34 18.08
N GLU A 461 21.73 1.30 18.91
CA GLU A 461 22.64 2.42 19.19
C GLU A 461 23.53 2.76 17.99
N TYR A 462 23.91 1.75 17.19
CA TYR A 462 24.75 1.92 16.00
C TYR A 462 23.99 1.55 14.70
N PRO A 463 22.93 2.29 14.32
CA PRO A 463 22.04 1.90 13.23
C PRO A 463 22.72 1.89 11.85
N HIS A 464 23.87 2.58 11.71
CA HIS A 464 24.61 2.74 10.46
C HIS A 464 25.85 1.84 10.33
N SER A 465 26.24 1.13 11.39
CA SER A 465 27.35 0.17 11.34
C SER A 465 26.97 -1.07 10.52
N THR A 466 27.94 -1.68 9.83
CA THR A 466 27.66 -2.80 8.91
C THR A 466 27.70 -4.16 9.61
N TYR A 467 28.64 -4.36 10.54
CA TYR A 467 28.83 -5.63 11.23
C TYR A 467 28.89 -5.43 12.75
N PHE A 468 28.36 -6.41 13.47
CA PHE A 468 28.43 -6.51 14.91
C PHE A 468 29.14 -7.82 15.25
N PHE A 469 30.30 -7.72 15.90
CA PHE A 469 31.04 -8.88 16.36
C PHE A 469 30.78 -9.07 17.84
N PHE A 470 29.97 -10.05 18.19
CA PHE A 470 29.79 -10.44 19.59
C PHE A 470 30.98 -11.29 20.03
N LEU A 471 31.64 -10.87 21.09
CA LEU A 471 32.75 -11.59 21.67
C LEU A 471 32.64 -11.57 23.20
N SER A 472 32.52 -12.77 23.77
CA SER A 472 32.39 -13.00 25.21
C SER A 472 33.51 -12.34 26.04
N ALA A 473 33.20 -12.01 27.29
CA ALA A 473 34.18 -11.53 28.25
C ALA A 473 35.25 -12.59 28.58
N HIS A 474 34.96 -13.88 28.31
CA HIS A 474 35.89 -14.99 28.50
C HIS A 474 36.83 -15.23 27.31
N ALA A 475 36.93 -14.29 26.37
CA ALA A 475 37.84 -14.37 25.23
C ALA A 475 38.80 -13.17 25.15
N LEU A 476 39.97 -13.35 24.54
CA LEU A 476 40.99 -12.32 24.37
C LEU A 476 41.44 -12.23 22.91
N ILE A 477 41.51 -11.01 22.37
CA ILE A 477 42.06 -10.76 21.04
C ILE A 477 43.58 -10.73 21.18
N MET A 478 44.26 -11.68 20.54
CA MET A 478 45.70 -11.89 20.68
C MET A 478 46.52 -11.28 19.54
N GLU A 479 45.93 -11.17 18.35
CA GLU A 479 46.56 -10.54 17.18
C GLU A 479 45.85 -9.22 16.82
N PRO A 480 46.21 -8.10 17.49
CA PRO A 480 45.47 -6.85 17.33
C PRO A 480 45.75 -6.13 15.99
N ARG A 481 46.77 -6.55 15.24
CA ARG A 481 47.11 -5.93 13.93
C ARG A 481 46.28 -6.50 12.79
N LEU A 482 45.70 -7.68 12.97
CA LEU A 482 44.90 -8.36 11.97
C LEU A 482 43.47 -7.80 11.94
N SER A 483 43.09 -7.16 10.83
CA SER A 483 41.76 -6.56 10.68
C SER A 483 40.69 -7.63 10.44
N LEU A 484 39.53 -7.52 11.10
CA LEU A 484 38.36 -8.38 10.84
C LEU A 484 37.93 -8.33 9.37
N MET A 485 38.11 -7.19 8.71
CA MET A 485 37.81 -7.05 7.28
C MET A 485 38.69 -7.94 6.41
N SER A 486 40.01 -7.94 6.63
CA SER A 486 40.92 -8.79 5.86
C SER A 486 40.87 -10.26 6.30
N HIS A 487 40.60 -10.51 7.58
CA HIS A 487 40.65 -11.84 8.19
C HIS A 487 39.43 -12.69 7.87
N VAL A 488 38.23 -12.10 7.94
CA VAL A 488 36.96 -12.83 7.83
C VAL A 488 35.97 -12.18 6.86
N LEU A 489 35.76 -10.86 6.95
CA LEU A 489 34.58 -10.23 6.34
C LEU A 489 34.75 -9.83 4.87
N ASN A 490 35.98 -9.89 4.32
CA ASN A 490 36.20 -9.74 2.90
C ASN A 490 35.52 -10.92 2.15
N PRO A 491 34.68 -10.67 1.13
CA PRO A 491 33.94 -11.74 0.47
C PRO A 491 34.80 -12.85 -0.15
N ALA A 492 36.00 -12.52 -0.65
CA ALA A 492 36.91 -13.52 -1.20
C ALA A 492 37.49 -14.39 -0.09
N GLN A 493 37.89 -13.77 1.03
CA GLN A 493 38.40 -14.48 2.19
C GLN A 493 37.32 -15.34 2.84
N LEU A 494 36.13 -14.79 3.10
CA LEU A 494 34.99 -15.53 3.65
C LEU A 494 34.67 -16.76 2.80
N GLN A 495 34.69 -16.61 1.47
CA GLN A 495 34.40 -17.71 0.56
C GLN A 495 35.38 -18.89 0.71
N THR A 496 36.65 -18.62 1.05
CA THR A 496 37.67 -19.66 1.32
C THR A 496 37.54 -20.28 2.72
N LEU A 497 37.03 -19.53 3.69
CA LEU A 497 36.85 -20.00 5.07
C LEU A 497 35.57 -20.81 5.25
N MET A 498 34.55 -20.61 4.41
CA MET A 498 33.26 -21.29 4.55
C MET A 498 33.38 -22.82 4.43
N ILE A 499 33.01 -23.51 5.51
CA ILE A 499 32.92 -24.97 5.57
C ILE A 499 31.56 -25.41 5.02
N LYS A 500 31.59 -26.27 4.00
CA LYS A 500 30.42 -26.76 3.26
C LYS A 500 30.15 -28.22 3.57
N ASP A 501 28.87 -28.61 3.51
CA ASP A 501 28.40 -29.98 3.77
C ASP A 501 28.82 -30.53 5.16
N GLN A 502 29.01 -29.62 6.13
CA GLN A 502 29.34 -29.94 7.52
C GLN A 502 28.06 -30.01 8.36
N SER A 503 27.93 -31.03 9.19
CA SER A 503 26.78 -31.19 10.11
C SER A 503 26.73 -30.06 11.13
N ILE A 504 25.54 -29.50 11.36
CA ILE A 504 25.34 -28.38 12.30
C ILE A 504 25.52 -28.78 13.76
N VAL A 505 25.27 -30.05 14.07
CA VAL A 505 25.62 -30.67 15.35
C VAL A 505 26.46 -31.91 15.01
N PRO A 506 27.76 -31.93 15.36
CA PRO A 506 28.63 -33.08 15.12
C PRO A 506 28.32 -34.26 16.04
N PRO A 507 28.83 -35.48 15.74
CA PRO A 507 29.48 -35.88 14.49
C PRO A 507 28.47 -36.14 13.36
N ASP A 508 27.24 -36.54 13.70
CA ASP A 508 26.22 -36.99 12.76
C ASP A 508 24.88 -36.27 12.97
N SER A 509 24.68 -35.16 12.25
CA SER A 509 23.35 -34.55 12.06
C SER A 509 22.95 -34.62 10.58
N VAL A 510 21.65 -34.91 10.35
CA VAL A 510 21.03 -34.93 9.02
C VAL A 510 21.14 -33.57 8.34
N ILE A 511 21.15 -32.49 9.12
CA ILE A 511 21.18 -31.13 8.60
C ILE A 511 22.62 -30.63 8.53
N LYS A 512 23.01 -30.19 7.33
CA LYS A 512 24.37 -29.77 6.99
C LYS A 512 24.38 -28.37 6.37
N THR A 513 25.51 -27.67 6.46
CA THR A 513 25.71 -26.41 5.74
C THR A 513 25.56 -26.61 4.23
N PHE A 514 24.91 -25.67 3.54
CA PHE A 514 24.64 -25.84 2.11
C PHE A 514 25.90 -25.65 1.24
N SER A 515 26.16 -26.60 0.35
CA SER A 515 27.25 -26.56 -0.62
C SER A 515 27.23 -25.36 -1.58
N HIS A 516 26.05 -24.81 -1.86
CA HIS A 516 25.86 -23.72 -2.82
C HIS A 516 25.82 -22.32 -2.18
N THR A 517 25.92 -22.20 -0.84
CA THR A 517 26.00 -20.88 -0.19
C THR A 517 27.25 -20.14 -0.64
N THR A 518 27.09 -18.87 -0.99
CA THR A 518 28.19 -17.97 -1.36
C THR A 518 28.38 -16.90 -0.29
N ALA A 519 29.58 -16.33 -0.19
CA ALA A 519 29.89 -15.27 0.76
C ALA A 519 28.96 -14.03 0.67
N LYS A 520 28.29 -13.82 -0.47
CA LYS A 520 27.35 -12.71 -0.66
C LYS A 520 26.01 -12.93 0.04
N ASP A 521 25.64 -14.18 0.26
CA ASP A 521 24.36 -14.57 0.84
C ASP A 521 24.43 -14.65 2.37
N VAL A 522 25.64 -14.63 2.94
CA VAL A 522 25.94 -14.76 4.36
C VAL A 522 25.68 -13.45 5.09
N ASP A 523 24.90 -13.55 6.17
CA ASP A 523 24.64 -12.45 7.10
C ASP A 523 24.98 -12.83 8.56
N LEU A 524 25.30 -14.10 8.85
CA LEU A 524 25.79 -14.61 10.15
C LEU A 524 27.03 -15.48 9.94
N VAL A 525 28.12 -15.18 10.63
CA VAL A 525 29.37 -15.96 10.64
C VAL A 525 29.61 -16.49 12.04
N ILE A 526 29.79 -17.79 12.17
CA ILE A 526 29.96 -18.46 13.47
C ILE A 526 30.90 -19.65 13.34
N THR A 527 31.44 -20.10 14.47
CA THR A 527 32.25 -21.33 14.58
C THR A 527 31.46 -22.45 15.25
N GLN A 528 31.97 -23.67 15.12
CA GLN A 528 31.47 -24.87 15.80
C GLN A 528 32.64 -25.49 16.56
N ASP A 529 32.37 -26.04 17.75
CA ASP A 529 33.33 -26.82 18.53
C ASP A 529 33.11 -28.34 18.28
N ALA A 530 33.58 -29.22 19.15
CA ALA A 530 33.37 -30.67 18.96
C ALA A 530 31.90 -31.09 19.11
N GLU A 531 31.06 -30.27 19.74
CA GLU A 531 29.67 -30.62 20.09
C GLU A 531 28.62 -29.72 19.43
N ASP A 532 28.78 -28.39 19.42
CA ASP A 532 27.75 -27.50 18.89
C ASP A 532 28.28 -26.17 18.31
N LEU A 533 27.37 -25.34 17.79
CA LEU A 533 27.67 -23.96 17.40
C LEU A 533 28.07 -23.12 18.61
N VAL A 534 29.02 -22.20 18.47
CA VAL A 534 29.55 -21.43 19.60
C VAL A 534 29.05 -19.98 19.59
N PRO A 535 28.03 -19.62 20.40
CA PRO A 535 27.45 -18.27 20.43
C PRO A 535 28.31 -17.23 21.17
N ASP A 536 29.45 -17.62 21.74
CA ASP A 536 30.37 -16.72 22.44
C ASP A 536 31.29 -15.90 21.53
N SER A 537 31.37 -16.27 20.25
CA SER A 537 32.15 -15.57 19.22
C SER A 537 31.47 -15.69 17.86
N TYR A 538 30.72 -14.67 17.46
CA TYR A 538 30.03 -14.66 16.16
C TYR A 538 29.90 -13.24 15.59
N ILE A 539 29.86 -13.15 14.27
CA ILE A 539 29.71 -11.87 13.56
C ILE A 539 28.36 -11.87 12.84
N ILE A 540 27.56 -10.83 13.07
CA ILE A 540 26.27 -10.65 12.43
C ILE A 540 26.23 -9.33 11.65
N LYS A 541 25.69 -9.38 10.44
CA LYS A 541 25.59 -8.23 9.54
C LYS A 541 24.29 -7.46 9.77
N GLN A 542 24.40 -6.16 9.96
CA GLN A 542 23.25 -5.26 10.11
C GLN A 542 22.29 -5.40 8.93
N GLY A 543 21.01 -5.61 9.22
CA GLY A 543 19.99 -5.80 8.18
C GLY A 543 18.69 -6.39 8.71
N GLN A 544 17.75 -6.64 7.80
CA GLN A 544 16.46 -7.24 8.14
C GLN A 544 16.62 -8.66 8.70
N PHE A 545 17.55 -9.43 8.14
CA PHE A 545 17.87 -10.78 8.62
C PHE A 545 18.32 -10.76 10.08
N ALA A 546 19.27 -9.91 10.45
CA ALA A 546 19.79 -9.89 11.81
C ALA A 546 18.73 -9.53 12.85
N ARG A 547 17.84 -8.58 12.54
CA ARG A 547 16.70 -8.23 13.41
C ARG A 547 15.76 -9.42 13.58
N PHE A 548 15.33 -10.03 12.47
CA PHE A 548 14.49 -11.23 12.50
C PHE A 548 15.14 -12.38 13.29
N PHE A 549 16.43 -12.65 13.03
CA PHE A 549 17.14 -13.75 13.66
C PHE A 549 17.30 -13.55 15.17
N LEU A 550 17.70 -12.36 15.63
CA LEU A 550 17.82 -12.08 17.05
C LEU A 550 16.47 -12.09 17.76
N ASP A 551 15.42 -11.54 17.14
CA ASP A 551 14.07 -11.55 17.71
C ASP A 551 13.52 -13.00 17.79
N MET A 552 13.79 -13.83 16.78
CA MET A 552 13.43 -15.26 16.77
C MET A 552 14.25 -16.06 17.79
N TRP A 553 15.55 -15.83 17.88
CA TRP A 553 16.41 -16.53 18.84
C TRP A 553 16.00 -16.21 20.28
N TYR A 554 15.62 -14.96 20.56
CA TYR A 554 15.14 -14.53 21.86
C TYR A 554 13.64 -14.80 22.13
N ASP A 555 12.94 -15.48 21.21
CA ASP A 555 11.50 -15.69 21.31
C ASP A 555 11.14 -16.41 22.63
N PRO A 556 10.08 -15.97 23.35
CA PRO A 556 9.64 -16.62 24.58
C PRO A 556 9.38 -18.13 24.44
N LEU A 557 9.05 -18.63 23.24
CA LEU A 557 8.86 -20.06 22.99
C LEU A 557 10.14 -20.85 23.22
N TYR A 558 11.28 -20.40 22.69
CA TYR A 558 12.57 -21.08 22.86
C TYR A 558 13.06 -20.96 24.30
N ARG A 559 12.89 -19.78 24.92
CA ARG A 559 13.27 -19.57 26.32
C ARG A 559 12.42 -20.38 27.31
N LYS A 560 11.18 -20.74 26.95
CA LYS A 560 10.30 -21.59 27.77
C LYS A 560 10.51 -23.09 27.56
N TYR A 561 11.08 -23.50 26.42
CA TYR A 561 11.31 -24.92 26.11
C TYR A 561 12.38 -25.59 27.02
N ASN A 562 13.15 -24.78 27.76
CA ASN A 562 14.16 -25.23 28.73
C ASN A 562 15.23 -26.16 28.10
N PHE A 563 15.92 -25.66 27.07
CA PHE A 563 17.05 -26.35 26.46
C PHE A 563 18.19 -26.61 27.47
N ALA A 564 18.85 -27.77 27.37
CA ALA A 564 19.90 -28.17 28.30
C ALA A 564 21.09 -27.18 28.38
N ARG A 565 21.55 -26.65 27.23
CA ARG A 565 22.54 -25.55 27.16
C ARG A 565 21.89 -24.24 26.66
N ALA A 566 20.71 -23.91 27.18
CA ALA A 566 20.06 -22.60 27.01
C ALA A 566 20.03 -22.09 25.55
N GLU A 567 20.54 -20.88 25.29
CA GLU A 567 20.61 -20.21 23.98
C GLU A 567 21.47 -20.96 22.97
N LYS A 568 22.50 -21.70 23.39
CA LYS A 568 23.38 -22.50 22.52
C LYS A 568 22.58 -23.60 21.81
N HIS A 569 21.93 -24.46 22.58
CA HIS A 569 21.06 -25.51 22.00
C HIS A 569 19.83 -24.96 21.28
N ALA A 570 19.31 -23.81 21.70
CA ALA A 570 18.25 -23.13 20.96
C ALA A 570 18.74 -22.67 19.58
N LEU A 571 19.97 -22.18 19.48
CA LEU A 571 20.61 -21.81 18.22
C LEU A 571 20.78 -23.04 17.32
N ASP A 572 21.27 -24.16 17.85
CA ASP A 572 21.42 -25.40 17.08
C ASP A 572 20.08 -25.89 16.54
N HIS A 573 19.03 -25.82 17.37
CA HIS A 573 17.67 -26.14 16.94
C HIS A 573 17.19 -25.20 15.83
N ILE A 574 17.38 -23.89 16.01
CA ILE A 574 16.98 -22.89 15.02
C ILE A 574 17.66 -23.15 13.68
N VAL A 575 18.98 -23.34 13.68
CA VAL A 575 19.76 -23.53 12.45
C VAL A 575 19.42 -24.86 11.77
N GLN A 576 19.14 -25.92 12.53
CA GLN A 576 18.75 -27.22 11.96
C GLN A 576 17.35 -27.20 11.33
N TRP A 577 16.39 -26.53 11.97
CA TRP A 577 14.97 -26.63 11.59
C TRP A 577 14.46 -25.44 10.75
N HIS A 578 15.21 -24.35 10.66
CA HIS A 578 14.86 -23.18 9.85
C HIS A 578 15.88 -22.97 8.73
N ALA A 579 15.61 -23.59 7.57
CA ALA A 579 16.46 -23.50 6.39
C ALA A 579 16.75 -22.06 5.93
N THR A 580 15.86 -21.11 6.23
CA THR A 580 16.04 -19.68 5.95
C THR A 580 17.16 -19.04 6.78
N VAL A 581 17.42 -19.55 7.98
CA VAL A 581 18.54 -19.11 8.84
C VAL A 581 19.82 -19.81 8.42
N LEU A 582 19.76 -21.12 8.17
CA LEU A 582 20.89 -21.90 7.66
C LEU A 582 21.44 -21.33 6.34
N ALA A 583 20.57 -20.87 5.43
CA ALA A 583 20.97 -20.25 4.16
C ALA A 583 21.74 -18.94 4.33
N LYS A 584 21.69 -18.33 5.53
CA LYS A 584 22.34 -17.06 5.87
C LYS A 584 23.57 -17.22 6.76
N LEU A 585 23.86 -18.45 7.17
CA LEU A 585 24.96 -18.80 8.07
C LEU A 585 26.18 -19.27 7.28
N ALA A 586 27.35 -18.76 7.65
CA ALA A 586 28.65 -19.32 7.29
C ALA A 586 29.27 -19.94 8.54
N LEU A 587 29.57 -21.24 8.43
CA LEU A 587 30.42 -21.92 9.38
C LEU A 587 31.88 -21.77 8.93
N ILE A 588 32.76 -21.34 9.83
CA ILE A 588 34.20 -21.17 9.57
C ILE A 588 35.05 -21.99 10.56
N PRO A 589 36.33 -22.27 10.26
CA PRO A 589 37.20 -23.03 11.16
C PRO A 589 37.26 -22.38 12.54
N GLN A 590 37.16 -23.20 13.59
CA GLN A 590 37.09 -22.74 14.99
C GLN A 590 38.19 -21.73 15.34
N ARG A 591 39.45 -22.03 15.01
CA ARG A 591 40.61 -21.17 15.31
C ARG A 591 40.62 -19.81 14.61
N THR A 592 39.73 -19.59 13.65
CA THR A 592 39.67 -18.31 12.93
C THR A 592 39.26 -17.17 13.88
N ILE A 593 38.27 -17.40 14.74
CA ILE A 593 37.77 -16.38 15.69
C ILE A 593 37.46 -16.94 17.09
N ASN A 594 37.79 -18.21 17.36
CA ASN A 594 37.34 -18.90 18.57
C ASN A 594 38.29 -20.06 18.98
N SER A 595 39.61 -19.83 18.99
CA SER A 595 40.55 -20.88 19.42
C SER A 595 40.45 -21.14 20.92
N TYR A 596 40.29 -22.39 21.34
CA TYR A 596 40.10 -22.77 22.73
C TYR A 596 41.41 -22.82 23.52
N SER A 597 41.38 -22.37 24.76
CA SER A 597 42.50 -22.54 25.69
C SER A 597 42.77 -24.03 25.96
N LYS A 598 43.98 -24.37 26.40
CA LYS A 598 44.38 -25.77 26.64
C LYS A 598 43.43 -26.53 27.57
N ASP A 599 42.87 -25.84 28.56
CA ASP A 599 42.02 -26.44 29.60
C ASP A 599 40.53 -26.35 29.25
N SER A 600 40.18 -25.79 28.09
CA SER A 600 38.79 -25.70 27.62
C SER A 600 38.29 -27.07 27.14
N PRO A 601 37.07 -27.48 27.54
CA PRO A 601 36.47 -28.72 27.05
C PRO A 601 36.01 -28.57 25.59
N ASP A 602 35.72 -29.70 24.97
CA ASP A 602 35.01 -29.80 23.69
C ASP A 602 35.69 -29.08 22.52
N ALA A 603 36.99 -28.80 22.59
CA ALA A 603 37.72 -28.27 21.45
C ALA A 603 37.61 -29.23 20.25
N ALA A 604 37.33 -28.71 19.06
CA ALA A 604 37.42 -29.52 17.85
C ALA A 604 38.85 -30.06 17.68
N TYR A 605 39.05 -31.02 16.77
CA TYR A 605 40.34 -31.68 16.56
C TYR A 605 41.52 -30.70 16.38
N ASP A 606 41.30 -29.58 15.70
CA ASP A 606 42.24 -28.45 15.56
C ASP A 606 41.60 -27.16 16.11
N GLY A 607 40.94 -27.26 17.25
CA GLY A 607 40.23 -26.15 17.92
C GLY A 607 41.09 -25.39 18.93
N ASN A 608 42.22 -25.96 19.34
CA ASN A 608 43.08 -25.41 20.40
C ASN A 608 43.90 -24.20 19.93
N TYR A 609 44.13 -23.28 20.85
CA TYR A 609 44.92 -22.07 20.62
C TYR A 609 46.38 -22.39 20.32
N HIS A 610 46.88 -21.74 19.27
CA HIS A 610 48.30 -21.69 18.93
C HIS A 610 48.77 -20.24 18.88
N GLU A 611 50.07 -20.02 19.12
CA GLU A 611 50.65 -18.68 19.02
C GLU A 611 50.45 -18.12 17.60
N GLY A 612 49.95 -16.89 17.52
CA GLY A 612 49.56 -16.23 16.26
C GLY A 612 48.07 -16.36 15.92
N ASP A 613 47.30 -17.18 16.64
CA ASP A 613 45.85 -17.20 16.46
C ASP A 613 45.22 -15.85 16.86
N PHE A 614 44.14 -15.47 16.16
CA PHE A 614 43.50 -14.18 16.33
C PHE A 614 42.86 -13.99 17.72
N ILE A 615 42.19 -15.03 18.21
CA ILE A 615 41.45 -15.02 19.48
C ILE A 615 41.77 -16.28 20.26
N ILE A 616 41.97 -16.13 21.57
CA ILE A 616 41.88 -17.22 22.54
C ILE A 616 40.58 -17.11 23.33
N HIS A 617 39.87 -18.22 23.48
CA HIS A 617 38.63 -18.33 24.23
C HIS A 617 38.81 -19.34 25.38
N PHE A 618 38.54 -18.90 26.61
CA PHE A 618 38.60 -19.70 27.82
C PHE A 618 37.24 -20.36 28.08
N ASN A 619 36.76 -21.17 27.15
CA ASN A 619 35.48 -21.87 27.28
C ASN A 619 35.45 -22.72 28.58
N GLY A 620 34.41 -22.58 29.38
CA GLY A 620 34.19 -23.33 30.63
C GLY A 620 35.13 -23.01 31.80
N CYS A 621 35.85 -21.88 31.78
CA CYS A 621 36.78 -21.48 32.85
C CYS A 621 36.11 -21.05 34.16
N ASP A 622 34.79 -20.89 34.15
CA ASP A 622 33.93 -20.58 35.29
C ASP A 622 33.43 -21.84 36.02
N ALA A 623 33.77 -23.02 35.52
CA ALA A 623 33.46 -24.29 36.17
C ALA A 623 34.08 -24.38 37.57
N LEU A 624 33.43 -25.14 38.46
CA LEU A 624 33.84 -25.30 39.86
C LEU A 624 35.31 -25.71 39.98
N GLY A 625 36.12 -24.88 40.65
CA GLY A 625 37.55 -25.12 40.87
C GLY A 625 38.48 -24.51 39.82
N ARG A 626 37.95 -23.78 38.84
CA ARG A 626 38.69 -23.02 37.83
C ARG A 626 38.48 -21.51 37.99
N SER A 627 39.36 -20.71 37.40
CA SER A 627 39.28 -19.26 37.43
C SER A 627 39.67 -18.66 36.09
N CYS A 628 38.70 -18.10 35.39
CA CYS A 628 38.90 -17.37 34.14
C CYS A 628 39.95 -16.26 34.24
N GLU A 629 40.03 -15.57 35.39
CA GLU A 629 41.01 -14.49 35.58
C GLU A 629 42.43 -15.04 35.71
N GLU A 630 42.61 -16.15 36.43
CA GLU A 630 43.94 -16.78 36.59
C GLU A 630 44.43 -17.41 35.29
N GLU A 631 43.54 -18.11 34.58
CA GLU A 631 43.84 -18.75 33.29
C GLU A 631 44.16 -17.73 32.19
N MET A 632 43.48 -16.57 32.17
CA MET A 632 43.70 -15.53 31.16
C MET A 632 44.93 -14.66 31.43
N ARG A 633 45.32 -14.46 32.69
CA ARG A 633 46.43 -13.58 33.10
C ARG A 633 47.74 -13.76 32.31
N PRO A 634 48.27 -14.97 32.06
CA PRO A 634 49.49 -15.12 31.26
C PRO A 634 49.32 -14.64 29.81
N TYR A 635 48.16 -14.89 29.19
CA TYR A 635 47.85 -14.47 27.83
C TYR A 635 47.64 -12.95 27.74
N TYR A 636 46.99 -12.34 28.73
CA TYR A 636 46.87 -10.89 28.80
C TYR A 636 48.24 -10.21 28.92
N SER A 637 49.13 -10.75 29.75
CA SER A 637 50.51 -10.26 29.86
C SER A 637 51.28 -10.41 28.54
N MET A 638 51.05 -11.50 27.80
CA MET A 638 51.61 -11.71 26.46
C MET A 638 51.07 -10.69 25.45
N TRP A 639 49.76 -10.48 25.43
CA TRP A 639 49.11 -9.48 24.58
C TRP A 639 49.63 -8.06 24.84
N GLN A 640 49.80 -7.66 26.11
CA GLN A 640 50.35 -6.36 26.47
C GLN A 640 51.76 -6.15 25.91
N ARG A 641 52.63 -7.18 26.01
CA ARG A 641 53.99 -7.12 25.44
C ARG A 641 53.96 -7.02 23.91
N ASN A 642 53.07 -7.77 23.26
CA ASN A 642 52.96 -7.80 21.80
C ASN A 642 52.30 -6.54 21.23
N SER A 643 51.45 -5.85 22.01
CA SER A 643 50.74 -4.64 21.59
C SER A 643 51.57 -3.35 21.78
N ALA A 644 52.57 -3.40 22.65
CA ALA A 644 53.52 -2.32 22.91
C ALA A 644 54.68 -2.27 21.88
N ASN A 645 54.94 -3.39 21.21
CA ASN A 645 55.87 -3.52 20.07
C ASN A 645 55.11 -3.47 18.74
#